data_AF-A0A7W9EZD0-F1
#
_entry.id   AF-A0A7W9EZD0-F1
#
_cell.length_a   1.000
_cell.length_b   1.000
_cell.length_c   1.000
_cell.angle_alpha   90.00
_cell.angle_beta   90.00
_cell.angle_gamma   90.00
#
_symmetry.space_group_name_H-M   'P 1'
#
loop_
_entity.id
_entity.type
_entity.pdbx_description
1 polymer ?
#
loop_
_entity_poly.entity_id
_entity_poly.type
_entity_poly.pdbx_seq_one_letter_code
_entity_poly.pdbx_strand_id
1 'polypeptide(L)'
;MQRTQLGIGKIVFASLLCMSLGTLAIGFTAIFGVQSYGQEFDRLVEVDLPQADASIRLNGAISGLTSQVGALALVHSNSALGTVRIQIDDQLEAIGRLRDQVQDVGLLSADFAKIDDRLTQLTSNLRSLMDLITQRIDSETEYQKLVLQARQAEVAADLQRPFLLLLNDLEDARNPIIVTRIERAFEAMYETGFTSATRAMIPILLSKRRDLASVERLIQGGLNHHAQLASLLTDSTQLMSSILNKSTTERSALIQKKMRLNAYLILVCFMVFASIAVAIFFYLDKNVVGRIQQLTRQINAYIGKSGAAQNDAQWNEITTIEVSFDTLRDTIDEREERLVALNVTATEARSEAEQANRSKSKLLAAASHDLRQPIHAMGLLLGGIDRTKVDAETAGTIENLAALTRETGQMFNSILDLSKLETGTFTAIKVTVDVGELFDRLRSEFPTRAAAENVDLSITNQISNEMVLGDSEAIYRILSNLIINAIEYGDKGIVAVECFLKNGTAVFKVSDDGPGLATTSNRASNADIPHYGLGLSICFALANAMGSKLNYHSPEKGGTIFNFSVPLAEQTALSSSPSIEPPRHSLSGLNIILLEDNATVTSITQSQLEALGGNVTAAKSIKEVKRVIADHETPFLFITDFDLGRGNTTSDFVTELLSKNQQMQGVIVATASPARLPNDWKVDPRIHVMEKPFMINRLASLVRFLCRNR
;
A
#
# COMPACT_ATOMS: atom_id res chain seq x y z
N MET A 1 -7.68 63.46 58.95
CA MET A 1 -8.23 62.57 57.89
C MET A 1 -7.54 62.73 56.53
N GLN A 2 -7.10 63.92 56.10
CA GLN A 2 -6.47 64.11 54.77
C GLN A 2 -5.10 63.42 54.55
N ARG A 3 -4.24 63.29 55.58
CA ARG A 3 -2.94 62.58 55.45
C ARG A 3 -3.07 61.06 55.31
N THR A 4 -4.16 60.46 55.79
CA THR A 4 -4.39 59.01 55.78
C THR A 4 -4.98 58.51 54.46
N GLN A 5 -5.84 59.31 53.79
CA GLN A 5 -6.35 58.97 52.45
C GLN A 5 -5.25 58.99 51.37
N LEU A 6 -4.22 59.83 51.54
CA LEU A 6 -3.07 59.91 50.63
C LEU A 6 -2.19 58.64 50.65
N GLY A 7 -2.23 57.86 51.73
CA GLY A 7 -1.45 56.62 51.88
C GLY A 7 -2.08 55.41 51.19
N ILE A 8 -3.40 55.24 51.35
CA ILE A 8 -4.13 54.11 50.75
C ILE A 8 -4.17 54.21 49.23
N GLY A 9 -4.42 55.41 48.69
CA GLY A 9 -4.39 55.65 47.24
C GLY A 9 -3.04 55.33 46.59
N LYS A 10 -1.93 55.61 47.27
CA LYS A 10 -0.58 55.27 46.78
C LYS A 10 -0.31 53.76 46.74
N ILE A 11 -0.86 53.00 47.69
CA ILE A 11 -0.67 51.55 47.74
C ILE A 11 -1.55 50.83 46.71
N VAL A 12 -2.81 51.26 46.55
CA VAL A 12 -3.69 50.74 45.50
C VAL A 12 -3.09 51.05 44.13
N PHE A 13 -2.60 52.27 43.92
CA PHE A 13 -1.89 52.65 42.70
C PHE A 13 -0.63 51.79 42.46
N ALA A 14 0.18 51.55 43.49
CA ALA A 14 1.36 50.69 43.38
C ALA A 14 1.00 49.23 43.04
N SER A 15 -0.11 48.70 43.58
CA SER A 15 -0.58 47.34 43.27
C SER A 15 -1.05 47.20 41.82
N LEU A 16 -1.82 48.17 41.32
CA LEU A 16 -2.30 48.22 39.93
C LEU A 16 -1.13 48.40 38.95
N LEU A 17 -0.15 49.25 39.31
CA LEU A 17 1.07 49.44 38.53
C LEU A 17 1.90 48.15 38.46
N CYS A 18 1.98 47.39 39.56
CA CYS A 18 2.72 46.14 39.59
C CYS A 18 2.05 45.04 38.75
N MET A 19 0.72 44.94 38.79
CA MET A 19 -0.03 44.01 37.93
C MET A 19 0.09 44.37 36.45
N SER A 20 0.04 45.66 36.10
CA SER A 20 0.18 46.09 34.70
C SER A 20 1.59 45.87 34.16
N LEU A 21 2.63 46.17 34.95
CA LEU A 21 4.02 45.87 34.63
C LEU A 21 4.27 44.36 34.49
N GLY A 22 3.65 43.53 35.34
CA GLY A 22 3.77 42.07 35.25
C GLY A 22 3.14 41.50 33.99
N THR A 23 1.96 42.00 33.63
CA THR A 23 1.29 41.61 32.39
C THR A 23 2.12 42.01 31.15
N LEU A 24 2.73 43.20 31.17
CA LEU A 24 3.59 43.68 30.09
C LEU A 24 4.88 42.86 29.96
N ALA A 25 5.51 42.50 31.09
CA ALA A 25 6.72 41.68 31.11
C ALA A 25 6.45 40.27 30.55
N ILE A 26 5.38 39.61 30.99
CA ILE A 26 4.96 38.30 30.48
C ILE A 26 4.67 38.38 28.98
N GLY A 27 3.96 39.42 28.53
CA GLY A 27 3.68 39.66 27.11
C GLY A 27 4.94 39.85 26.27
N PHE A 28 5.90 40.64 26.74
CA PHE A 28 7.17 40.88 26.05
C PHE A 28 8.00 39.60 25.92
N THR A 29 8.09 38.81 27.00
CA THR A 29 8.75 37.50 27.00
C THR A 29 8.11 36.55 25.99
N ALA A 30 6.77 36.47 25.99
CA ALA A 30 6.05 35.61 25.05
C ALA A 30 6.32 35.99 23.59
N ILE A 31 6.25 37.28 23.25
CA ILE A 31 6.49 37.78 21.88
C ILE A 31 7.93 37.52 21.44
N PHE A 32 8.92 37.83 22.29
CA PHE A 32 10.33 37.64 21.96
C PHE A 32 10.67 36.16 21.77
N GLY A 33 10.12 35.29 22.62
CA GLY A 33 10.27 33.85 22.48
C GLY A 33 9.69 33.33 21.16
N VAL A 34 8.48 33.76 20.80
CA VAL A 34 7.82 33.41 19.52
C VAL A 34 8.68 33.79 18.33
N GLN A 35 9.28 34.98 18.32
CA GLN A 35 10.18 35.38 17.25
C GLN A 35 11.46 34.53 17.18
N SER A 36 12.03 34.16 18.34
CA SER A 36 13.30 33.43 18.41
C SER A 36 13.22 31.97 17.93
N TYR A 37 12.11 31.27 18.21
CA TYR A 37 11.89 29.94 17.66
C TYR A 37 11.18 29.97 16.30
N GLY A 38 10.45 31.05 15.98
CA GLY A 38 9.84 31.26 14.66
C GLY A 38 10.87 31.24 13.53
N GLN A 39 11.98 31.96 13.67
CA GLN A 39 13.06 31.94 12.66
C GLN A 39 13.66 30.54 12.42
N GLU A 40 13.79 29.72 13.47
CA GLU A 40 14.29 28.34 13.34
C GLU A 40 13.23 27.43 12.72
N PHE A 41 11.96 27.66 13.04
CA PHE A 41 10.82 26.92 12.48
C PHE A 41 10.66 27.21 10.98
N ASP A 42 10.70 28.49 10.58
CA ASP A 42 10.62 28.89 9.18
C ASP A 42 11.75 28.23 8.38
N ARG A 43 12.98 28.22 8.92
CA ARG A 43 14.11 27.53 8.27
C ARG A 43 13.92 26.01 8.19
N LEU A 44 13.39 25.37 9.23
CA LEU A 44 13.10 23.94 9.21
C LEU A 44 12.06 23.60 8.11
N VAL A 45 11.03 24.43 7.96
CA VAL A 45 9.93 24.24 7.00
C VAL A 45 10.33 24.58 5.57
N GLU A 46 11.05 25.68 5.36
CA GLU A 46 11.40 26.18 4.03
C GLU A 46 12.65 25.51 3.44
N VAL A 47 13.56 25.01 4.28
CA VAL A 47 14.89 24.52 3.85
C VAL A 47 15.07 23.05 4.19
N ASP A 48 15.07 22.70 5.47
CA ASP A 48 15.58 21.40 5.92
C ASP A 48 14.61 20.23 5.57
N LEU A 49 13.29 20.43 5.71
CA LEU A 49 12.27 19.43 5.39
C LEU A 49 12.15 19.14 3.87
N PRO A 50 12.06 20.15 2.97
CA PRO A 50 12.06 19.91 1.54
C PRO A 50 13.31 19.18 1.04
N GLN A 51 14.49 19.48 1.60
CA GLN A 51 15.73 18.77 1.26
C GLN A 51 15.70 17.31 1.68
N ALA A 52 15.24 17.01 2.88
CA ALA A 52 15.12 15.64 3.37
C ALA A 52 14.16 14.83 2.47
N ASP A 53 13.02 15.41 2.09
CA ASP A 53 12.08 14.78 1.15
C ASP A 53 12.70 14.55 -0.23
N ALA A 54 13.35 15.58 -0.81
CA ALA A 54 14.00 15.48 -2.10
C ALA A 54 15.12 14.41 -2.11
N SER A 55 15.92 14.33 -1.05
CA SER A 55 16.97 13.31 -0.90
C SER A 55 16.39 11.89 -0.82
N ILE A 56 15.28 11.69 -0.10
CA ILE A 56 14.60 10.38 -0.01
C ILE A 56 14.05 9.99 -1.38
N ARG A 57 13.40 10.92 -2.07
CA ARG A 57 12.84 10.69 -3.41
C ARG A 57 13.92 10.41 -4.44
N LEU A 58 15.06 11.10 -4.37
CA LEU A 58 16.22 10.86 -5.24
C LEU A 58 16.76 9.44 -5.05
N ASN A 59 16.93 8.99 -3.80
CA ASN A 59 17.37 7.63 -3.50
C ASN A 59 16.39 6.56 -4.03
N GLY A 60 15.08 6.80 -3.86
CA GLY A 60 14.03 5.95 -4.42
C GLY A 60 14.09 5.86 -5.95
N ALA A 61 14.29 6.99 -6.63
CA ALA A 61 14.38 7.04 -8.09
C ALA A 61 15.62 6.29 -8.63
N ILE A 62 16.78 6.44 -7.98
CA ILE A 62 18.03 5.72 -8.33
C ILE A 62 17.86 4.21 -8.15
N SER A 63 17.23 3.78 -7.06
CA SER A 63 16.93 2.37 -6.81
C SER A 63 15.99 1.79 -7.88
N GLY A 64 14.95 2.56 -8.26
CA GLY A 64 14.03 2.18 -9.33
C GLY A 64 14.71 2.03 -10.70
N LEU A 65 15.64 2.93 -11.04
CA LEU A 65 16.42 2.87 -12.27
C LEU A 65 17.28 1.60 -12.35
N THR A 66 17.87 1.18 -11.23
CA THR A 66 18.67 -0.05 -11.15
C THR A 66 17.83 -1.31 -11.44
N SER A 67 16.58 -1.35 -10.96
CA SER A 67 15.64 -2.44 -11.25
C SER A 67 15.29 -2.51 -12.75
N GLN A 68 15.10 -1.37 -13.40
CA GLN A 68 14.76 -1.30 -14.83
C GLN A 68 15.92 -1.72 -15.73
N VAL A 69 17.16 -1.48 -15.32
CA VAL A 69 18.34 -1.92 -16.09
C VAL A 69 18.47 -3.44 -16.12
N GLY A 70 17.95 -4.16 -15.12
CA GLY A 70 17.83 -5.63 -15.21
C GLY A 70 16.95 -6.10 -16.37
N ALA A 71 15.90 -5.33 -16.70
CA ALA A 71 15.00 -5.64 -17.80
C ALA A 71 15.66 -5.45 -19.18
N LEU A 72 16.64 -4.53 -19.29
CA LEU A 72 17.40 -4.30 -20.54
C LEU A 72 18.11 -5.56 -21.06
N ALA A 73 18.57 -6.43 -20.16
CA ALA A 73 19.22 -7.68 -20.53
C ALA A 73 18.28 -8.64 -21.29
N LEU A 74 16.97 -8.56 -21.01
CA LEU A 74 15.94 -9.49 -21.51
C LEU A 74 15.23 -8.98 -22.78
N VAL A 75 15.59 -7.79 -23.27
CA VAL A 75 14.92 -7.18 -24.43
C VAL A 75 15.39 -7.85 -25.72
N HIS A 76 14.49 -8.49 -26.48
CA HIS A 76 14.81 -9.18 -27.75
C HIS A 76 14.25 -8.48 -29.00
N SER A 77 13.62 -7.32 -28.88
CA SER A 77 13.05 -6.60 -30.03
C SER A 77 13.21 -5.09 -29.93
N ASN A 78 13.33 -4.42 -31.08
CA ASN A 78 13.44 -2.96 -31.15
C ASN A 78 12.18 -2.26 -30.59
N SER A 79 11.00 -2.89 -30.66
CA SER A 79 9.78 -2.35 -30.05
C SER A 79 9.81 -2.40 -28.52
N ALA A 80 10.29 -3.51 -27.94
CA ALA A 80 10.46 -3.62 -26.50
C ALA A 80 11.58 -2.67 -26.01
N LEU A 81 12.66 -2.54 -26.77
CA LEU A 81 13.75 -1.61 -26.48
C LEU A 81 13.28 -0.15 -26.47
N GLY A 82 12.45 0.23 -27.44
CA GLY A 82 11.87 1.58 -27.49
C GLY A 82 11.02 1.92 -26.27
N THR A 83 10.27 0.94 -25.75
CA THR A 83 9.44 1.13 -24.54
C THR A 83 10.32 1.32 -23.30
N VAL A 84 11.33 0.46 -23.13
CA VAL A 84 12.28 0.57 -22.01
C VAL A 84 13.08 1.87 -22.10
N ARG A 85 13.46 2.31 -23.31
CA ARG A 85 14.16 3.58 -23.54
C ARG A 85 13.36 4.78 -23.03
N ILE A 86 12.08 4.88 -23.41
CA ILE A 86 11.22 5.97 -22.98
C ILE A 86 11.09 5.98 -21.45
N GLN A 87 10.88 4.82 -20.84
CA GLN A 87 10.75 4.70 -19.39
C GLN A 87 12.03 5.14 -18.66
N ILE A 88 13.19 4.78 -19.18
CA ILE A 88 14.49 5.17 -18.64
C ILE A 88 14.73 6.68 -18.81
N ASP A 89 14.45 7.23 -19.99
CA ASP A 89 14.62 8.67 -20.25
C ASP A 89 13.73 9.51 -19.32
N ASP A 90 12.47 9.11 -19.12
CA ASP A 90 11.55 9.74 -18.15
C ASP A 90 12.10 9.69 -16.71
N GLN A 91 12.68 8.55 -16.30
CA GLN A 91 13.28 8.40 -14.98
C GLN A 91 14.54 9.26 -14.81
N LEU A 92 15.40 9.32 -15.84
CA LEU A 92 16.59 10.17 -15.83
C LEU A 92 16.22 11.65 -15.73
N GLU A 93 15.15 12.09 -16.41
CA GLU A 93 14.66 13.46 -16.30
C GLU A 93 14.12 13.75 -14.88
N ALA A 94 13.37 12.82 -14.30
CA ALA A 94 12.88 12.95 -12.92
C ALA A 94 14.03 13.02 -11.91
N ILE A 95 15.07 12.19 -12.08
CA ILE A 95 16.29 12.21 -11.27
C ILE A 95 17.02 13.56 -11.42
N GLY A 96 17.13 14.09 -12.64
CA GLY A 96 17.71 15.41 -12.89
C GLY A 96 17.01 16.53 -12.15
N ARG A 97 15.67 16.56 -12.18
CA ARG A 97 14.87 17.55 -11.44
C ARG A 97 15.05 17.44 -9.92
N LEU A 98 15.06 16.22 -9.39
CA LEU A 98 15.27 15.98 -7.95
C LEU A 98 16.69 16.37 -7.52
N ARG A 99 17.69 16.12 -8.38
CA ARG A 99 19.07 16.56 -8.16
C ARG A 99 19.15 18.09 -8.08
N ASP A 100 18.53 18.80 -9.02
CA ASP A 100 18.58 20.27 -9.05
C ASP A 100 17.91 20.88 -7.80
N GLN A 101 16.80 20.29 -7.32
CA GLN A 101 16.16 20.67 -6.06
C GLN A 101 17.07 20.49 -4.83
N VAL A 102 17.94 19.48 -4.83
CA VAL A 102 18.89 19.23 -3.75
C VAL A 102 20.08 20.20 -3.82
N GLN A 103 20.48 20.63 -5.03
CA GLN A 103 21.61 21.55 -5.26
C GLN A 103 21.36 22.96 -4.70
N ASP A 104 20.19 23.53 -4.97
CA ASP A 104 19.89 24.94 -4.71
C ASP A 104 19.81 25.31 -3.22
N VAL A 105 19.82 24.32 -2.33
CA VAL A 105 19.43 24.51 -0.93
C VAL A 105 20.62 24.37 0.06
N GLY A 106 21.86 24.30 -0.44
CA GLY A 106 23.05 24.60 0.37
C GLY A 106 23.77 23.42 1.05
N LEU A 107 23.82 22.24 0.41
CA LEU A 107 24.71 21.15 0.82
C LEU A 107 26.20 21.55 0.73
N LEU A 108 27.05 20.86 1.51
CA LEU A 108 28.51 20.91 1.35
C LEU A 108 28.86 20.54 -0.10
N SER A 109 29.36 21.51 -0.86
CA SER A 109 29.58 21.42 -2.32
C SER A 109 30.37 20.19 -2.77
N ALA A 110 31.25 19.67 -1.91
CA ALA A 110 32.12 18.53 -2.21
C ALA A 110 31.39 17.17 -2.27
N ASP A 111 30.36 16.94 -1.45
CA ASP A 111 29.66 15.64 -1.43
C ASP A 111 28.59 15.57 -2.52
N PHE A 112 27.96 16.71 -2.82
CA PHE A 112 27.07 16.83 -3.97
C PHE A 112 27.82 16.62 -5.29
N ALA A 113 29.04 17.14 -5.43
CA ALA A 113 29.86 16.93 -6.62
C ALA A 113 30.16 15.45 -6.90
N LYS A 114 30.32 14.62 -5.85
CA LYS A 114 30.50 13.16 -6.01
C LYS A 114 29.22 12.49 -6.51
N ILE A 115 28.06 12.92 -6.02
CA ILE A 115 26.75 12.40 -6.45
C ILE A 115 26.51 12.77 -7.92
N ASP A 116 26.81 14.01 -8.32
CA ASP A 116 26.63 14.49 -9.68
C ASP A 116 27.57 13.81 -10.69
N ASP A 117 28.85 13.64 -10.33
CA ASP A 117 29.80 12.87 -11.16
C ASP A 117 29.35 11.42 -11.35
N ARG A 118 28.91 10.76 -10.27
CA ARG A 118 28.39 9.38 -10.33
C ARG A 118 27.11 9.28 -11.15
N LEU A 119 26.18 10.22 -11.01
CA LEU A 119 24.96 10.29 -11.83
C LEU A 119 25.29 10.45 -13.32
N THR A 120 26.28 11.28 -13.63
CA THR A 120 26.75 11.50 -15.01
C THR A 120 27.36 10.23 -15.59
N GLN A 121 28.21 9.53 -14.82
CA GLN A 121 28.77 8.24 -15.21
C GLN A 121 27.70 7.17 -15.40
N LEU A 122 26.73 7.08 -14.49
CA LEU A 122 25.61 6.15 -14.55
C LEU A 122 24.78 6.36 -15.83
N THR A 123 24.44 7.62 -16.12
CA THR A 123 23.67 8.02 -17.31
C THR A 123 24.44 7.72 -18.61
N SER A 124 25.73 8.02 -18.63
CA SER A 124 26.61 7.73 -19.77
C SER A 124 26.70 6.22 -20.06
N ASN A 125 26.92 5.41 -19.01
CA ASN A 125 26.97 3.96 -19.14
C ASN A 125 25.64 3.39 -19.64
N LEU A 126 24.51 3.95 -19.19
CA LEU A 126 23.20 3.51 -19.61
C LEU A 126 22.94 3.81 -21.10
N ARG A 127 23.33 4.99 -21.62
CA ARG A 127 23.29 5.25 -23.07
C ARG A 127 24.14 4.26 -23.86
N SER A 128 25.36 4.00 -23.41
CA SER A 128 26.25 3.02 -24.04
C SER A 128 25.62 1.62 -24.08
N LEU A 129 24.96 1.19 -23.01
CA LEU A 129 24.22 -0.07 -22.96
C LEU A 129 23.06 -0.11 -23.97
N MET A 130 22.29 0.97 -24.09
CA MET A 130 21.20 1.07 -25.07
C MET A 130 21.72 0.92 -26.50
N ASP A 131 22.84 1.56 -26.83
CA ASP A 131 23.47 1.47 -28.15
C ASP A 131 23.95 0.04 -28.43
N LEU A 132 24.60 -0.60 -27.45
CA LEU A 132 25.04 -2.00 -27.56
C LEU A 132 23.88 -2.97 -27.72
N ILE A 133 22.76 -2.78 -26.99
CA ILE A 133 21.58 -3.64 -27.10
C ILE A 133 20.90 -3.46 -28.46
N THR A 134 20.83 -2.23 -28.96
CA THR A 134 20.34 -1.95 -30.33
C THR A 134 21.19 -2.71 -31.35
N GLN A 135 22.52 -2.58 -31.25
CA GLN A 135 23.46 -3.31 -32.10
C GLN A 135 23.27 -4.83 -32.00
N ARG A 136 23.03 -5.36 -30.79
CA ARG A 136 22.77 -6.79 -30.57
C ARG A 136 21.50 -7.25 -31.27
N ILE A 137 20.38 -6.55 -31.11
CA ILE A 137 19.08 -6.92 -31.70
C ILE A 137 19.16 -6.93 -33.23
N ASP A 138 19.78 -5.90 -33.81
CA ASP A 138 19.95 -5.80 -35.26
C ASP A 138 20.85 -6.94 -35.79
N SER A 139 21.97 -7.21 -35.10
CA SER A 139 22.90 -8.28 -35.45
C SER A 139 22.27 -9.68 -35.29
N GLU A 140 21.46 -9.87 -34.25
CA GLU A 140 20.74 -11.12 -33.96
C GLU A 140 19.68 -11.40 -35.03
N THR A 141 18.96 -10.36 -35.48
CA THR A 141 18.00 -10.45 -36.58
C THR A 141 18.67 -10.85 -37.90
N GLU A 142 19.84 -10.26 -38.21
CA GLU A 142 20.61 -10.62 -39.41
C GLU A 142 21.17 -12.05 -39.33
N TYR A 143 21.68 -12.43 -38.15
CA TYR A 143 22.20 -13.78 -37.90
C TYR A 143 21.11 -14.85 -38.04
N GLN A 144 19.91 -14.62 -37.51
CA GLN A 144 18.79 -15.56 -37.64
C GLN A 144 18.36 -15.79 -39.10
N LYS A 145 18.46 -14.75 -39.95
CA LYS A 145 18.22 -14.91 -41.40
C LYS A 145 19.27 -15.81 -42.06
N LEU A 146 20.55 -15.62 -41.72
CA LEU A 146 21.65 -16.45 -42.21
C LEU A 146 21.52 -17.91 -41.74
N VAL A 147 21.13 -18.12 -40.49
CA VAL A 147 20.85 -19.45 -39.92
C VAL A 147 19.73 -20.15 -40.69
N LEU A 148 18.62 -19.45 -40.98
CA LEU A 148 17.50 -20.02 -41.72
C LEU A 148 17.94 -20.43 -43.15
N GLN A 149 18.75 -19.61 -43.81
CA GLN A 149 19.36 -19.93 -45.11
C GLN A 149 20.27 -21.16 -45.00
N ALA A 150 21.03 -21.29 -43.92
CA ALA A 150 21.88 -22.45 -43.68
C ALA A 150 21.10 -23.74 -43.45
N ARG A 151 19.98 -23.70 -42.71
CA ARG A 151 19.11 -24.86 -42.51
C ARG A 151 18.47 -25.36 -43.81
N GLN A 152 18.29 -24.47 -44.78
CA GLN A 152 17.74 -24.80 -46.11
C GLN A 152 18.82 -25.17 -47.14
N ALA A 153 20.09 -25.10 -46.78
CA ALA A 153 21.18 -25.38 -47.71
C ALA A 153 21.27 -26.87 -48.05
N GLU A 154 21.58 -27.16 -49.32
CA GLU A 154 21.83 -28.54 -49.77
C GLU A 154 23.15 -29.05 -49.20
N VAL A 155 23.06 -30.18 -48.50
CA VAL A 155 24.18 -30.91 -47.87
C VAL A 155 24.00 -32.39 -48.17
N ALA A 156 25.09 -33.13 -48.37
CA ALA A 156 25.03 -34.58 -48.55
C ALA A 156 24.25 -35.27 -47.41
N ALA A 157 23.46 -36.30 -47.72
CA ALA A 157 22.48 -36.90 -46.80
C ALA A 157 23.12 -37.48 -45.53
N ASP A 158 24.35 -37.97 -45.61
CA ASP A 158 25.17 -38.46 -44.50
C ASP A 158 25.71 -37.34 -43.59
N LEU A 159 25.86 -36.12 -44.13
CA LEU A 159 26.36 -34.95 -43.41
C LEU A 159 25.27 -34.02 -42.87
N GLN A 160 24.01 -34.20 -43.30
CA GLN A 160 22.92 -33.29 -42.95
C GLN A 160 22.62 -33.25 -41.43
N ARG A 161 22.62 -34.41 -40.77
CA ARG A 161 22.39 -34.49 -39.31
C ARG A 161 23.55 -33.89 -38.50
N PRO A 162 24.83 -34.24 -38.75
CA PRO A 162 25.98 -33.56 -38.11
C PRO A 162 25.99 -32.05 -38.33
N PHE A 163 25.64 -31.59 -39.55
CA PHE A 163 25.60 -30.17 -39.88
C PHE A 163 24.56 -29.42 -39.04
N LEU A 164 23.34 -29.96 -38.91
CA LEU A 164 22.28 -29.34 -38.10
C LEU A 164 22.63 -29.31 -36.60
N LEU A 165 23.33 -30.32 -36.09
CA LEU A 165 23.83 -30.32 -34.71
C LEU A 165 24.86 -29.21 -34.49
N LEU A 166 25.82 -29.07 -35.41
CA LEU A 166 26.82 -27.99 -35.36
C LEU A 166 26.19 -26.60 -35.50
N LEU A 167 25.13 -26.48 -36.30
CA LEU A 167 24.39 -25.22 -36.45
C LEU A 167 23.67 -24.85 -35.15
N ASN A 168 23.03 -25.82 -34.48
CA ASN A 168 22.44 -25.61 -33.15
C ASN A 168 23.51 -25.22 -32.11
N ASP A 169 24.62 -25.95 -32.07
CA ASP A 169 25.74 -25.64 -31.17
C ASP A 169 26.28 -24.22 -31.42
N LEU A 170 26.29 -23.76 -32.68
CA LEU A 170 26.75 -22.42 -33.06
C LEU A 170 25.75 -21.33 -32.62
N GLU A 171 24.45 -21.57 -32.75
CA GLU A 171 23.41 -20.68 -32.23
C GLU A 171 23.56 -20.49 -30.71
N ASP A 172 23.80 -21.57 -29.96
CA ASP A 172 23.96 -21.54 -28.50
C ASP A 172 25.31 -20.97 -28.03
N ALA A 173 26.27 -20.79 -28.93
CA ALA A 173 27.64 -20.38 -28.59
C ALA A 173 27.77 -18.91 -28.15
N ARG A 174 27.51 -18.60 -26.87
CA ARG A 174 27.68 -17.25 -26.30
C ARG A 174 29.13 -16.81 -26.03
N ASN A 175 30.12 -17.57 -26.52
CA ASN A 175 31.53 -17.32 -26.25
C ASN A 175 32.36 -17.48 -27.54
N PRO A 176 33.16 -16.48 -27.96
CA PRO A 176 34.04 -16.55 -29.12
C PRO A 176 34.95 -17.79 -29.16
N ILE A 177 35.39 -18.28 -27.99
CA ILE A 177 36.24 -19.48 -27.88
C ILE A 177 35.47 -20.74 -28.31
N ILE A 178 34.18 -20.82 -27.94
CA ILE A 178 33.31 -21.92 -28.35
C ILE A 178 33.06 -21.86 -29.86
N VAL A 179 32.85 -20.64 -30.40
CA VAL A 179 32.72 -20.42 -31.85
C VAL A 179 33.95 -20.94 -32.61
N THR A 180 35.17 -20.66 -32.12
CA THR A 180 36.41 -21.19 -32.74
C THR A 180 36.54 -22.71 -32.64
N ARG A 181 35.97 -23.35 -31.61
CA ARG A 181 35.93 -24.82 -31.53
C ARG A 181 34.98 -25.40 -32.58
N ILE A 182 33.83 -24.78 -32.75
CA ILE A 182 32.81 -25.15 -33.74
C ILE A 182 33.31 -24.92 -35.17
N GLU A 183 34.07 -23.85 -35.40
CA GLU A 183 34.75 -23.56 -36.67
C GLU A 183 35.62 -24.73 -37.14
N ARG A 184 36.45 -25.31 -36.26
CA ARG A 184 37.26 -26.49 -36.61
C ARG A 184 36.43 -27.72 -36.96
N ALA A 185 35.26 -27.87 -36.36
CA ALA A 185 34.34 -28.97 -36.66
C ALA A 185 33.65 -28.76 -38.02
N PHE A 186 33.29 -27.53 -38.37
CA PHE A 186 32.87 -27.19 -39.73
C PHE A 186 34.00 -27.40 -40.75
N GLU A 187 35.25 -27.05 -40.40
CA GLU A 187 36.41 -27.27 -41.27
C GLU A 187 36.63 -28.74 -41.60
N ALA A 188 36.48 -29.64 -40.62
CA ALA A 188 36.58 -31.08 -40.84
C ALA A 188 35.50 -31.63 -41.80
N MET A 189 34.36 -30.94 -41.92
CA MET A 189 33.27 -31.31 -42.85
C MET A 189 33.46 -30.72 -44.26
N TYR A 190 34.41 -29.80 -44.48
CA TYR A 190 34.59 -29.15 -45.78
C TYR A 190 35.03 -30.09 -46.90
N GLU A 191 35.74 -31.15 -46.56
CA GLU A 191 36.36 -32.06 -47.53
C GLU A 191 35.38 -33.07 -48.14
N THR A 192 34.17 -33.23 -47.61
CA THR A 192 33.36 -34.44 -47.86
C THR A 192 31.97 -34.24 -48.44
N GLY A 193 31.40 -33.03 -48.59
CA GLY A 193 30.07 -32.94 -49.23
C GLY A 193 29.28 -31.63 -49.18
N PHE A 194 29.90 -30.46 -49.03
CA PHE A 194 29.19 -29.17 -49.12
C PHE A 194 29.16 -28.61 -50.55
N THR A 195 28.04 -27.99 -50.94
CA THR A 195 27.97 -27.18 -52.17
C THR A 195 28.82 -25.91 -52.06
N SER A 196 29.14 -25.27 -53.19
CA SER A 196 29.92 -24.02 -53.16
C SER A 196 29.19 -22.89 -52.42
N ALA A 197 27.86 -22.88 -52.44
CA ALA A 197 27.03 -21.91 -51.74
C ALA A 197 27.10 -22.12 -50.21
N THR A 198 26.93 -23.36 -49.75
CA THR A 198 27.08 -23.70 -48.31
C THR A 198 28.48 -23.37 -47.80
N ARG A 199 29.50 -23.60 -48.63
CA ARG A 199 30.90 -23.32 -48.31
C ARG A 199 31.22 -21.82 -48.18
N ALA A 200 30.56 -20.96 -48.95
CA ALA A 200 30.72 -19.52 -48.84
C ALA A 200 29.99 -18.93 -47.61
N MET A 201 28.94 -19.59 -47.12
CA MET A 201 28.07 -19.08 -46.06
C MET A 201 28.59 -19.35 -44.64
N ILE A 202 29.24 -20.50 -44.40
CA ILE A 202 29.75 -20.89 -43.07
C ILE A 202 30.72 -19.85 -42.46
N PRO A 203 31.71 -19.29 -43.19
CA PRO A 203 32.61 -18.27 -42.63
C PRO A 203 31.87 -16.99 -42.22
N ILE A 204 30.83 -16.62 -42.97
CA ILE A 204 30.00 -15.45 -42.68
C ILE A 204 29.19 -15.69 -41.38
N LEU A 205 28.60 -16.88 -41.23
CA LEU A 205 27.89 -17.29 -40.01
C LEU A 205 28.80 -17.26 -38.78
N LEU A 206 29.99 -17.85 -38.89
CA LEU A 206 30.98 -17.89 -37.80
C LEU A 206 31.44 -16.49 -37.41
N SER A 207 31.72 -15.62 -38.39
CA SER A 207 32.08 -14.22 -38.14
C SER A 207 30.95 -13.49 -37.42
N LYS A 208 29.72 -13.55 -37.94
CA LYS A 208 28.56 -12.88 -37.34
C LYS A 208 28.26 -13.39 -35.94
N ARG A 209 28.39 -14.70 -35.68
CA ARG A 209 28.22 -15.24 -34.33
C ARG A 209 29.29 -14.74 -33.36
N ARG A 210 30.54 -14.64 -33.82
CA ARG A 210 31.67 -14.11 -33.03
C ARG A 210 31.47 -12.64 -32.67
N ASP A 211 31.01 -11.83 -33.63
CA ASP A 211 30.69 -10.42 -33.40
C ASP A 211 29.55 -10.30 -32.38
N LEU A 212 28.47 -11.07 -32.56
CA LEU A 212 27.33 -11.11 -31.63
C LEU A 212 27.77 -11.52 -30.21
N ALA A 213 28.57 -12.57 -30.08
CA ALA A 213 29.10 -13.01 -28.78
C ALA A 213 30.03 -11.98 -28.12
N SER A 214 30.71 -11.15 -28.92
CA SER A 214 31.54 -10.04 -28.42
C SER A 214 30.68 -8.89 -27.89
N VAL A 215 29.60 -8.54 -28.60
CA VAL A 215 28.62 -7.54 -28.14
C VAL A 215 27.89 -8.01 -26.88
N GLU A 216 27.45 -9.27 -26.82
CA GLU A 216 26.82 -9.86 -25.63
C GLU A 216 27.71 -9.74 -24.38
N ARG A 217 29.03 -9.94 -24.53
CA ARG A 217 30.00 -9.75 -23.43
C ARG A 217 30.15 -8.29 -23.01
N LEU A 218 30.20 -7.35 -23.96
CA LEU A 218 30.28 -5.93 -23.66
C LEU A 218 29.03 -5.46 -22.89
N ILE A 219 27.85 -5.94 -23.28
CA ILE A 219 26.59 -5.69 -22.56
C ILE A 219 26.70 -6.23 -21.13
N GLN A 220 27.15 -7.47 -20.93
CA GLN A 220 27.31 -8.03 -19.58
C GLN A 220 28.30 -7.22 -18.73
N GLY A 221 29.41 -6.78 -19.31
CA GLY A 221 30.37 -5.90 -18.66
C GLY A 221 29.75 -4.55 -18.27
N GLY A 222 29.01 -3.92 -19.18
CA GLY A 222 28.31 -2.67 -18.94
C GLY A 222 27.22 -2.78 -17.86
N LEU A 223 26.48 -3.89 -17.81
CA LEU A 223 25.46 -4.18 -16.79
C LEU A 223 26.11 -4.33 -15.41
N ASN A 224 27.23 -5.07 -15.31
CA ASN A 224 27.98 -5.21 -14.08
C ASN A 224 28.53 -3.86 -13.60
N HIS A 225 29.08 -3.06 -14.51
CA HIS A 225 29.56 -1.71 -14.21
C HIS A 225 28.41 -0.79 -13.77
N HIS A 226 27.22 -0.92 -14.39
CA HIS A 226 26.02 -0.19 -14.00
C HIS A 226 25.60 -0.50 -12.56
N ALA A 227 25.57 -1.79 -12.20
CA ALA A 227 25.23 -2.22 -10.85
C ALA A 227 26.22 -1.68 -9.80
N GLN A 228 27.51 -1.64 -10.12
CA GLN A 228 28.54 -1.05 -9.25
C GLN A 228 28.34 0.46 -9.07
N LEU A 229 28.14 1.21 -10.15
CA LEU A 229 27.88 2.65 -10.10
C LEU A 229 26.60 2.97 -9.32
N ALA A 230 25.53 2.20 -9.54
CA ALA A 230 24.26 2.35 -8.84
C ALA A 230 24.38 2.08 -7.33
N SER A 231 25.13 1.04 -6.93
CA SER A 231 25.40 0.74 -5.52
C SER A 231 26.16 1.90 -4.85
N LEU A 232 27.24 2.37 -5.49
CA LEU A 232 28.03 3.49 -4.99
C LEU A 232 27.19 4.77 -4.86
N LEU A 233 26.32 5.04 -5.83
CA LEU A 233 25.43 6.20 -5.81
C LEU A 233 24.36 6.07 -4.71
N THR A 234 23.83 4.87 -4.49
CA THR A 234 22.91 4.56 -3.37
C THR A 234 23.58 4.85 -2.03
N ASP A 235 24.82 4.40 -1.82
CA ASP A 235 25.56 4.67 -0.59
C ASP A 235 25.76 6.18 -0.34
N SER A 236 26.12 6.93 -1.39
CA SER A 236 26.29 8.39 -1.29
C SER A 236 24.99 9.11 -0.98
N THR A 237 23.88 8.70 -1.59
CA THR A 237 22.57 9.33 -1.36
C THR A 237 21.96 8.94 -0.02
N GLN A 238 22.21 7.72 0.49
CA GLN A 238 21.85 7.32 1.86
C GLN A 238 22.63 8.13 2.90
N LEU A 239 23.94 8.32 2.71
CA LEU A 239 24.74 9.15 3.60
C LEU A 239 24.22 10.59 3.63
N MET A 240 23.93 11.18 2.46
CA MET A 240 23.32 12.51 2.35
C MET A 240 21.97 12.58 3.08
N SER A 241 21.09 11.59 2.85
CA SER A 241 19.80 11.50 3.53
C SER A 241 19.97 11.41 5.05
N SER A 242 20.97 10.67 5.55
CA SER A 242 21.27 10.58 6.97
C SER A 242 21.76 11.90 7.55
N ILE A 243 22.59 12.66 6.82
CA ILE A 243 23.08 13.97 7.25
C ILE A 243 21.92 14.97 7.33
N LEU A 244 21.07 15.02 6.31
CA LEU A 244 19.90 15.90 6.26
C LEU A 244 18.87 15.55 7.34
N ASN A 245 18.61 14.25 7.56
CA ASN A 245 17.70 13.80 8.60
C ASN A 245 18.26 14.08 10.01
N LYS A 246 19.59 14.01 10.18
CA LYS A 246 20.23 14.44 11.43
C LYS A 246 20.10 15.94 11.65
N SER A 247 20.34 16.76 10.63
CA SER A 247 20.19 18.23 10.69
C SER A 247 18.76 18.65 11.06
N THR A 248 17.74 18.07 10.41
CA THR A 248 16.32 18.31 10.74
C THR A 248 15.99 17.92 12.18
N THR A 249 16.50 16.76 12.63
CA THR A 249 16.29 16.28 14.01
C THR A 249 16.94 17.21 15.04
N GLU A 250 18.22 17.58 14.84
CA GLU A 250 18.93 18.53 15.71
C GLU A 250 18.22 19.88 15.78
N ARG A 251 17.71 20.38 14.64
CA ARG A 251 17.01 21.65 14.59
C ARG A 251 15.64 21.60 15.25
N SER A 252 14.90 20.51 15.07
CA SER A 252 13.64 20.28 15.79
C SER A 252 13.83 20.27 17.31
N ALA A 253 14.92 19.64 17.78
CA ALA A 253 15.29 19.62 19.20
C ALA A 253 15.68 21.03 19.71
N LEU A 254 16.38 21.83 18.90
CA LEU A 254 16.69 23.22 19.23
C LEU A 254 15.43 24.08 19.37
N ILE A 255 14.45 23.91 18.46
CA ILE A 255 13.15 24.59 18.53
C ILE A 255 12.42 24.20 19.82
N GLN A 256 12.32 22.91 20.14
CA GLN A 256 11.71 22.44 21.38
C GLN A 256 12.42 23.00 22.63
N LYS A 257 13.76 23.05 22.62
CA LYS A 257 14.54 23.63 23.71
C LYS A 257 14.24 25.13 23.89
N LYS A 258 14.20 25.91 22.79
CA LYS A 258 13.84 27.34 22.82
C LYS A 258 12.40 27.54 23.31
N MET A 259 11.46 26.70 22.87
CA MET A 259 10.07 26.73 23.35
C MET A 259 9.96 26.44 24.86
N ARG A 260 10.63 25.40 25.36
CA ARG A 260 10.66 25.08 26.80
C ARG A 260 11.29 26.19 27.62
N LEU A 261 12.42 26.74 27.18
CA LEU A 261 13.08 27.86 27.86
C LEU A 261 12.16 29.08 27.94
N ASN A 262 11.44 29.40 26.85
CA ASN A 262 10.48 30.49 26.86
C ASN A 262 9.31 30.23 27.82
N ALA A 263 8.78 29.01 27.84
CA ALA A 263 7.72 28.62 28.78
C ALA A 263 8.17 28.75 30.24
N TYR A 264 9.41 28.34 30.56
CA TYR A 264 9.98 28.53 31.90
C TYR A 264 10.17 30.00 32.25
N LEU A 265 10.62 30.85 31.31
CA LEU A 265 10.77 32.28 31.56
C LEU A 265 9.40 32.92 31.88
N ILE A 266 8.36 32.55 31.14
CA ILE A 266 6.98 32.99 31.40
C ILE A 266 6.50 32.55 32.79
N LEU A 267 6.72 31.28 33.16
CA LEU A 267 6.35 30.75 34.47
C LEU A 267 7.08 31.47 35.61
N VAL A 268 8.39 31.68 35.47
CA VAL A 268 9.20 32.40 36.47
C VAL A 268 8.73 33.84 36.60
N CYS A 269 8.49 34.55 35.49
CA CYS A 269 7.89 35.88 35.53
C CYS A 269 6.55 35.86 36.28
N PHE A 270 5.67 34.91 35.96
CA PHE A 270 4.39 34.76 36.64
C PHE A 270 4.54 34.52 38.15
N MET A 271 5.42 33.60 38.57
CA MET A 271 5.68 33.33 39.99
C MET A 271 6.25 34.53 40.75
N VAL A 272 7.16 35.30 40.12
CA VAL A 272 7.71 36.53 40.72
C VAL A 272 6.60 37.56 40.93
N PHE A 273 5.77 37.83 39.92
CA PHE A 273 4.68 38.80 40.05
C PHE A 273 3.57 38.32 41.00
N ALA A 274 3.27 37.02 41.03
CA ALA A 274 2.36 36.43 42.02
C ALA A 274 2.89 36.59 43.45
N SER A 275 4.18 36.33 43.67
CA SER A 275 4.82 36.50 44.98
C SER A 275 4.81 37.96 45.44
N ILE A 276 5.08 38.89 44.53
CA ILE A 276 4.98 40.33 44.82
C ILE A 276 3.53 40.71 45.15
N ALA A 277 2.54 40.21 44.41
CA ALA A 277 1.13 40.46 44.68
C ALA A 277 0.71 39.94 46.07
N VAL A 278 1.16 38.74 46.45
CA VAL A 278 0.94 38.17 47.79
C VAL A 278 1.62 39.00 48.88
N ALA A 279 2.86 39.44 48.66
CA ALA A 279 3.56 40.32 49.61
C ALA A 279 2.85 41.67 49.79
N ILE A 280 2.37 42.27 48.69
CA ILE A 280 1.55 43.49 48.72
C ILE A 280 0.25 43.24 49.49
N PHE A 281 -0.41 42.10 49.27
CA PHE A 281 -1.62 41.72 49.99
C PHE A 281 -1.39 41.61 51.51
N PHE A 282 -0.36 40.87 51.95
CA PHE A 282 -0.01 40.76 53.37
C PHE A 282 0.40 42.11 53.98
N TYR A 283 1.11 42.95 53.23
CA TYR A 283 1.46 44.29 53.67
C TYR A 283 0.21 45.16 53.88
N LEU A 284 -0.73 45.13 52.92
CA LEU A 284 -2.01 45.81 53.01
C LEU A 284 -2.85 45.30 54.19
N ASP A 285 -2.92 43.99 54.37
CA ASP A 285 -3.65 43.39 55.48
C ASP A 285 -3.04 43.81 56.83
N LYS A 286 -1.73 43.68 57.00
CA LYS A 286 -1.06 44.03 58.26
C LYS A 286 -1.10 45.53 58.58
N ASN A 287 -0.86 46.40 57.60
CA ASN A 287 -0.69 47.84 57.83
C ASN A 287 -1.94 48.68 57.59
N VAL A 288 -2.87 48.22 56.75
CA VAL A 288 -4.12 48.94 56.45
C VAL A 288 -5.28 48.27 57.19
N VAL A 289 -5.49 46.97 56.99
CA VAL A 289 -6.59 46.23 57.65
C VAL A 289 -6.34 46.15 59.16
N GLY A 290 -5.12 45.87 59.61
CA GLY A 290 -4.76 45.85 61.03
C GLY A 290 -5.03 47.18 61.73
N ARG A 291 -4.79 48.32 61.06
CA ARG A 291 -5.09 49.67 61.60
C ARG A 291 -6.58 50.00 61.59
N ILE A 292 -7.30 49.60 60.53
CA ILE A 292 -8.76 49.72 60.47
C ILE A 292 -9.40 48.87 61.56
N GLN A 293 -8.96 47.63 61.73
CA GLN A 293 -9.38 46.74 62.81
C GLN A 293 -8.98 47.28 64.18
N GLN A 294 -7.85 47.98 64.34
CA GLN A 294 -7.50 48.64 65.60
C GLN A 294 -8.44 49.81 65.90
N LEU A 295 -8.83 50.59 64.90
CA LEU A 295 -9.84 51.64 65.03
C LEU A 295 -11.22 51.03 65.38
N THR A 296 -11.63 49.96 64.69
CA THR A 296 -12.87 49.23 64.96
C THR A 296 -12.83 48.55 66.33
N ARG A 297 -11.67 48.03 66.76
CA ARG A 297 -11.45 47.50 68.11
C ARG A 297 -11.41 48.59 69.16
N GLN A 298 -10.95 49.80 68.88
CA GLN A 298 -11.06 50.93 69.81
C GLN A 298 -12.51 51.40 69.95
N ILE A 299 -13.27 51.39 68.84
CA ILE A 299 -14.72 51.62 68.84
C ILE A 299 -15.44 50.51 69.62
N ASN A 300 -15.07 49.24 69.41
CA ASN A 300 -15.65 48.09 70.11
C ASN A 300 -15.16 47.94 71.56
N ALA A 301 -13.96 48.40 71.92
CA ALA A 301 -13.42 48.40 73.28
C ALA A 301 -13.95 49.57 74.11
N TYR A 302 -14.37 50.66 73.46
CA TYR A 302 -15.23 51.66 74.09
C TYR A 302 -16.62 51.07 74.43
N ILE A 303 -17.09 50.11 73.63
CA ILE A 303 -18.34 49.36 73.86
C ILE A 303 -18.13 48.17 74.82
N GLY A 304 -16.94 47.58 74.87
CA GLY A 304 -16.61 46.34 75.58
C GLY A 304 -15.51 46.51 76.63
N LYS A 305 -15.79 47.24 77.71
CA LYS A 305 -15.12 46.98 78.99
C LYS A 305 -15.55 45.61 79.50
N SER A 306 -14.83 44.54 79.16
CA SER A 306 -14.76 43.30 79.97
C SER A 306 -13.71 42.34 79.43
N GLY A 307 -12.66 42.13 80.23
CA GLY A 307 -11.97 40.84 80.38
C GLY A 307 -10.99 40.39 79.30
N ALA A 308 -9.70 40.62 79.55
CA ALA A 308 -8.53 39.93 78.98
C ALA A 308 -8.55 38.41 79.29
N ALA A 309 -8.21 37.48 78.39
CA ALA A 309 -6.86 37.05 77.95
C ALA A 309 -5.98 36.50 79.11
N GLN A 310 -5.20 35.42 79.04
CA GLN A 310 -4.69 34.60 77.94
C GLN A 310 -3.92 33.37 78.52
N ASN A 311 -3.86 32.28 77.74
CA ASN A 311 -2.78 31.29 77.51
C ASN A 311 -1.79 30.84 78.59
N ASP A 312 -1.45 29.54 78.55
CA ASP A 312 -0.05 29.13 78.61
C ASP A 312 0.27 27.95 77.67
N ALA A 313 1.53 27.91 77.23
CA ALA A 313 2.02 27.25 76.02
C ALA A 313 2.20 25.72 76.12
N GLN A 314 1.87 25.01 75.04
CA GLN A 314 2.18 23.60 74.84
C GLN A 314 2.75 23.39 73.42
N TRP A 315 3.76 22.53 73.30
CA TRP A 315 4.46 22.18 72.07
C TRP A 315 3.48 21.88 70.92
N ASN A 316 3.51 22.69 69.85
CA ASN A 316 2.51 22.61 68.79
C ASN A 316 2.85 21.54 67.73
N GLU A 317 1.88 20.68 67.45
CA GLU A 317 1.80 19.70 66.35
C GLU A 317 2.15 20.29 64.96
N ILE A 318 2.12 21.61 64.84
CA ILE A 318 2.37 22.40 63.63
C ILE A 318 3.78 22.18 63.06
N THR A 319 4.82 22.10 63.90
CA THR A 319 6.20 21.90 63.40
C THR A 319 6.45 20.47 62.93
N THR A 320 5.75 19.48 63.47
CA THR A 320 5.79 18.09 62.99
C THR A 320 5.04 17.93 61.66
N ILE A 321 3.98 18.72 61.47
CA ILE A 321 3.21 18.78 60.23
C ILE A 321 4.02 19.45 59.11
N GLU A 322 4.74 20.54 59.40
CA GLU A 322 5.60 21.22 58.40
C GLU A 322 6.65 20.29 57.78
N VAL A 323 7.39 19.53 58.61
CA VAL A 323 8.41 18.60 58.12
C VAL A 323 7.81 17.46 57.29
N SER A 324 6.59 17.02 57.65
CA SER A 324 5.85 15.98 56.90
C SER A 324 5.30 16.51 55.58
N PHE A 325 4.92 17.79 55.51
CA PHE A 325 4.48 18.44 54.27
C PHE A 325 5.64 18.66 53.30
N ASP A 326 6.82 19.02 53.79
CA ASP A 326 8.01 19.20 52.94
C ASP A 326 8.45 17.87 52.31
N THR A 327 8.51 16.78 53.08
CA THR A 327 8.85 15.45 52.54
C THR A 327 7.81 14.92 51.55
N LEU A 328 6.53 15.21 51.79
CA LEU A 328 5.45 14.78 50.90
C LEU A 328 5.44 15.60 49.60
N ARG A 329 5.78 16.88 49.67
CA ARG A 329 5.98 17.76 48.51
C ARG A 329 7.14 17.28 47.65
N ASP A 330 8.29 16.99 48.25
CA ASP A 330 9.46 16.47 47.52
C ASP A 330 9.15 15.14 46.82
N THR A 331 8.37 14.27 47.48
CA THR A 331 7.95 12.98 46.90
C THR A 331 6.93 13.16 45.75
N ILE A 332 6.06 14.16 45.82
CA ILE A 332 5.12 14.49 44.75
C ILE A 332 5.88 15.04 43.55
N ASP A 333 6.83 15.96 43.77
CA ASP A 333 7.63 16.57 42.70
C ASP A 333 8.46 15.47 41.98
N GLU A 334 9.08 14.54 42.71
CA GLU A 334 9.82 13.42 42.12
C GLU A 334 8.90 12.47 41.31
N ARG A 335 7.67 12.23 41.80
CA ARG A 335 6.69 11.41 41.06
C ARG A 335 6.14 12.11 39.83
N GLU A 336 5.91 13.42 39.89
CA GLU A 336 5.47 14.21 38.73
C GLU A 336 6.54 14.22 37.65
N GLU A 337 7.80 14.48 37.98
CA GLU A 337 8.90 14.43 37.02
C GLU A 337 9.02 13.04 36.37
N ARG A 338 8.90 11.99 37.17
CA ARG A 338 8.93 10.60 36.67
C ARG A 338 7.75 10.29 35.76
N LEU A 339 6.54 10.73 36.10
CA LEU A 339 5.35 10.54 35.28
C LEU A 339 5.44 11.30 33.96
N VAL A 340 5.93 12.54 33.98
CA VAL A 340 6.16 13.33 32.77
C VAL A 340 7.20 12.66 31.87
N ALA A 341 8.31 12.19 32.41
CA ALA A 341 9.34 11.48 31.65
C ALA A 341 8.79 10.18 31.02
N LEU A 342 8.06 9.36 31.78
CA LEU A 342 7.44 8.14 31.27
C LEU A 342 6.41 8.43 30.17
N ASN A 343 5.60 9.49 30.32
CA ASN A 343 4.58 9.85 29.35
C ASN A 343 5.23 10.32 28.04
N VAL A 344 6.30 11.12 28.11
CA VAL A 344 7.07 11.52 26.92
C VAL A 344 7.64 10.31 26.20
N THR A 345 8.35 9.41 26.90
CA THR A 345 8.92 8.20 26.29
C THR A 345 7.84 7.29 25.70
N ALA A 346 6.69 7.15 26.38
CA ALA A 346 5.56 6.38 25.88
C ALA A 346 4.95 7.01 24.62
N THR A 347 4.84 8.33 24.55
CA THR A 347 4.32 9.03 23.35
C THR A 347 5.28 8.94 22.17
N GLU A 348 6.60 9.04 22.40
CA GLU A 348 7.63 8.88 21.37
C GLU A 348 7.64 7.46 20.82
N ALA A 349 7.69 6.45 21.69
CA ALA A 349 7.64 5.04 21.29
C ALA A 349 6.34 4.70 20.54
N ARG A 350 5.20 5.28 20.96
CA ARG A 350 3.92 5.12 20.26
C ARG A 350 3.95 5.77 18.87
N SER A 351 4.50 6.98 18.75
CA SER A 351 4.60 7.68 17.47
C SER A 351 5.50 6.92 16.49
N GLU A 352 6.65 6.42 16.95
CA GLU A 352 7.55 5.58 16.14
C GLU A 352 6.87 4.29 15.71
N ALA A 353 6.15 3.61 16.61
CA ALA A 353 5.39 2.41 16.29
C ALA A 353 4.27 2.69 15.26
N GLU A 354 3.53 3.79 15.40
CA GLU A 354 2.50 4.20 14.45
C GLU A 354 3.09 4.55 13.07
N GLN A 355 4.24 5.24 13.04
CA GLN A 355 4.94 5.58 11.80
C GLN A 355 5.50 4.34 11.10
N ALA A 356 6.12 3.42 11.85
CA ALA A 356 6.58 2.14 11.33
C ALA A 356 5.43 1.30 10.78
N ASN A 357 4.30 1.26 11.49
CA ASN A 357 3.12 0.51 11.06
C ASN A 357 2.49 1.10 9.77
N ARG A 358 2.42 2.44 9.67
CA ARG A 358 1.99 3.13 8.45
C ARG A 358 2.92 2.86 7.26
N SER A 359 4.23 2.88 7.47
CA SER A 359 5.23 2.60 6.43
C SER A 359 5.16 1.15 5.95
N LYS A 360 5.06 0.19 6.88
CA LYS A 360 4.83 -1.24 6.59
C LYS A 360 3.56 -1.43 5.75
N SER A 361 2.48 -0.76 6.12
CA SER A 361 1.20 -0.89 5.43
C SER A 361 1.20 -0.27 4.04
N LYS A 362 1.86 0.88 3.85
CA LYS A 362 2.07 1.46 2.52
C LYS A 362 2.92 0.56 1.62
N LEU A 363 3.97 -0.06 2.16
CA LEU A 363 4.79 -1.03 1.44
C LEU A 363 3.99 -2.26 1.01
N LEU A 364 3.21 -2.84 1.92
CA LEU A 364 2.37 -4.00 1.61
C LEU A 364 1.29 -3.67 0.57
N ALA A 365 0.68 -2.49 0.66
CA ALA A 365 -0.31 -2.03 -0.32
C ALA A 365 0.28 -1.87 -1.72
N ALA A 366 1.47 -1.26 -1.83
CA ALA A 366 2.17 -1.08 -3.10
C ALA A 366 2.64 -2.43 -3.69
N ALA A 367 3.34 -3.25 -2.89
CA ALA A 367 3.83 -4.56 -3.33
C ALA A 367 2.69 -5.47 -3.83
N SER A 368 1.52 -5.42 -3.17
CA SER A 368 0.41 -6.26 -3.57
C SER A 368 -0.30 -5.78 -4.84
N HIS A 369 -0.28 -4.48 -5.13
CA HIS A 369 -0.72 -3.98 -6.44
C HIS A 369 0.16 -4.55 -7.55
N ASP A 370 1.47 -4.46 -7.36
CA ASP A 370 2.48 -4.92 -8.32
C ASP A 370 2.48 -6.44 -8.49
N LEU A 371 2.11 -7.19 -7.44
CA LEU A 371 1.96 -8.66 -7.47
C LEU A 371 0.60 -9.11 -8.01
N ARG A 372 -0.44 -8.27 -7.93
CA ARG A 372 -1.77 -8.59 -8.46
C ARG A 372 -1.81 -8.55 -9.98
N GLN A 373 -1.13 -7.59 -10.61
CA GLN A 373 -1.08 -7.46 -12.07
C GLN A 373 -0.56 -8.72 -12.78
N PRO A 374 0.58 -9.33 -12.39
CA PRO A 374 1.04 -10.55 -13.02
C PRO A 374 0.08 -11.73 -12.79
N ILE A 375 -0.58 -11.82 -11.62
CA ILE A 375 -1.59 -12.86 -11.36
C ILE A 375 -2.83 -12.68 -12.22
N HIS A 376 -3.29 -11.44 -12.39
CA HIS A 376 -4.42 -11.14 -13.27
C HIS A 376 -4.09 -11.50 -14.72
N ALA A 377 -2.89 -11.14 -15.21
CA ALA A 377 -2.43 -11.52 -16.53
C ALA A 377 -2.34 -13.05 -16.70
N MET A 378 -1.84 -13.78 -15.70
CA MET A 378 -1.82 -15.25 -15.71
C MET A 378 -3.23 -15.84 -15.82
N GLY A 379 -4.19 -15.30 -15.05
CA GLY A 379 -5.60 -15.74 -15.12
C GLY A 379 -6.23 -15.50 -16.50
N LEU A 380 -5.94 -14.35 -17.12
CA LEU A 380 -6.39 -14.06 -18.48
C LEU A 380 -5.75 -15.04 -19.48
N LEU A 381 -4.43 -15.24 -19.43
CA LEU A 381 -3.72 -16.16 -20.33
C LEU A 381 -4.28 -17.59 -20.25
N LEU A 382 -4.47 -18.12 -19.04
CA LEU A 382 -5.04 -19.45 -18.82
C LEU A 382 -6.49 -19.53 -19.32
N GLY A 383 -7.27 -18.45 -19.18
CA GLY A 383 -8.63 -18.36 -19.70
C GLY A 383 -8.74 -18.32 -21.23
N GLY A 384 -7.68 -17.90 -21.92
CA GLY A 384 -7.63 -17.81 -23.39
C GLY A 384 -7.20 -19.09 -24.09
N ILE A 385 -6.80 -20.13 -23.36
CA ILE A 385 -6.40 -21.40 -23.95
C ILE A 385 -7.65 -22.17 -24.39
N ASP A 386 -7.73 -22.47 -25.69
CA ASP A 386 -8.79 -23.28 -26.26
C ASP A 386 -8.62 -24.75 -25.83
N ARG A 387 -9.41 -25.16 -24.84
CA ARG A 387 -9.38 -26.50 -24.24
C ARG A 387 -9.72 -27.62 -25.23
N THR A 388 -10.34 -27.30 -26.36
CA THR A 388 -10.68 -28.30 -27.40
C THR A 388 -9.50 -28.66 -28.30
N LYS A 389 -8.41 -27.88 -28.24
CA LYS A 389 -7.21 -28.05 -29.07
C LYS A 389 -6.02 -28.68 -28.34
N VAL A 390 -6.22 -29.06 -27.08
CA VAL A 390 -5.19 -29.68 -26.24
C VAL A 390 -5.66 -31.07 -25.81
N ASP A 391 -4.72 -31.98 -25.55
CA ASP A 391 -5.02 -33.31 -25.03
C ASP A 391 -5.54 -33.24 -23.58
N ALA A 392 -6.14 -34.35 -23.10
CA ALA A 392 -6.81 -34.41 -21.80
C ALA A 392 -5.86 -34.20 -20.60
N GLU A 393 -4.58 -34.59 -20.72
CA GLU A 393 -3.57 -34.42 -19.66
C GLU A 393 -3.14 -32.95 -19.56
N THR A 394 -2.91 -32.31 -20.70
CA THR A 394 -2.63 -30.87 -20.79
C THR A 394 -3.83 -30.05 -20.31
N ALA A 395 -5.07 -30.44 -20.65
CA ALA A 395 -6.28 -29.78 -20.17
C ALA A 395 -6.41 -29.84 -18.63
N GLY A 396 -6.14 -31.00 -18.02
CA GLY A 396 -6.11 -31.15 -16.56
C GLY A 396 -5.02 -30.31 -15.90
N THR A 397 -3.84 -30.21 -16.52
CA THR A 397 -2.74 -29.37 -16.03
C THR A 397 -3.09 -27.88 -16.08
N ILE A 398 -3.73 -27.42 -17.16
CA ILE A 398 -4.22 -26.03 -17.29
C ILE A 398 -5.28 -25.73 -16.22
N GLU A 399 -6.14 -26.70 -15.89
CA GLU A 399 -7.14 -26.55 -14.85
C GLU A 399 -6.52 -26.41 -13.46
N ASN A 400 -5.49 -27.22 -13.16
CA ASN A 400 -4.71 -27.11 -11.93
C ASN A 400 -3.98 -25.75 -11.84
N LEU A 401 -3.36 -25.29 -12.93
CA LEU A 401 -2.72 -23.97 -12.99
C LEU A 401 -3.72 -22.83 -12.80
N ALA A 402 -4.93 -22.95 -13.36
CA ALA A 402 -6.00 -21.97 -13.18
C ALA A 402 -6.52 -21.95 -11.74
N ALA A 403 -6.58 -23.10 -11.08
CA ALA A 403 -6.91 -23.19 -9.65
C ALA A 403 -5.83 -22.53 -8.77
N LEU A 404 -4.55 -22.86 -8.98
CA LEU A 404 -3.42 -22.28 -8.26
C LEU A 404 -3.32 -20.77 -8.45
N THR A 405 -3.55 -20.27 -9.67
CA THR A 405 -3.55 -18.84 -9.96
C THR A 405 -4.66 -18.11 -9.20
N ARG A 406 -5.84 -18.74 -9.08
CA ARG A 406 -6.97 -18.20 -8.31
C ARG A 406 -6.67 -18.18 -6.82
N GLU A 407 -6.14 -19.27 -6.28
CA GLU A 407 -5.77 -19.41 -4.86
C GLU A 407 -4.68 -18.41 -4.48
N THR A 408 -3.65 -18.26 -5.32
CA THR A 408 -2.60 -17.25 -5.15
C THR A 408 -3.18 -15.83 -5.15
N GLY A 409 -4.10 -15.53 -6.09
CA GLY A 409 -4.80 -14.24 -6.12
C GLY A 409 -5.62 -13.95 -4.85
N GLN A 410 -6.32 -14.97 -4.33
CA GLN A 410 -7.06 -14.86 -3.08
C GLN A 410 -6.13 -14.66 -1.87
N MET A 411 -4.97 -15.31 -1.84
CA MET A 411 -3.96 -15.13 -0.80
C MET A 411 -3.40 -13.70 -0.78
N PHE A 412 -3.13 -13.11 -1.95
CA PHE A 412 -2.69 -11.71 -2.04
C PHE A 412 -3.76 -10.72 -1.58
N ASN A 413 -5.01 -10.92 -1.98
CA ASN A 413 -6.12 -10.10 -1.49
C ASN A 413 -6.28 -10.24 0.03
N SER A 414 -6.03 -11.43 0.57
CA SER A 414 -6.05 -11.72 2.01
C SER A 414 -4.96 -10.98 2.80
N ILE A 415 -3.72 -10.95 2.29
CA ILE A 415 -2.62 -10.16 2.89
C ILE A 415 -2.95 -8.65 2.85
N LEU A 416 -3.58 -8.21 1.77
CA LEU A 416 -3.97 -6.81 1.61
C LEU A 416 -5.06 -6.36 2.58
N ASP A 417 -6.07 -7.20 2.78
CA ASP A 417 -7.13 -6.86 3.71
C ASP A 417 -6.63 -6.89 5.14
N LEU A 418 -5.70 -7.79 5.48
CA LEU A 418 -4.98 -7.73 6.76
C LEU A 418 -4.27 -6.38 6.93
N SER A 419 -3.56 -5.89 5.91
CA SER A 419 -2.89 -4.58 5.97
C SER A 419 -3.86 -3.38 6.06
N LYS A 420 -5.00 -3.43 5.35
CA LYS A 420 -6.06 -2.41 5.46
C LYS A 420 -6.75 -2.44 6.83
N LEU A 421 -6.87 -3.62 7.43
CA LEU A 421 -7.44 -3.85 8.75
C LEU A 421 -6.48 -3.39 9.87
N GLU A 422 -5.18 -3.69 9.78
CA GLU A 422 -4.14 -3.22 10.72
C GLU A 422 -4.04 -1.68 10.75
N THR A 423 -4.41 -1.00 9.66
CA THR A 423 -4.43 0.47 9.56
C THR A 423 -5.78 1.10 9.85
N GLY A 424 -6.83 0.31 10.10
CA GLY A 424 -8.20 0.81 10.30
C GLY A 424 -8.82 1.47 9.07
N THR A 425 -8.27 1.25 7.88
CA THR A 425 -8.76 1.85 6.61
C THR A 425 -9.78 0.97 5.88
N PHE A 426 -9.97 -0.27 6.32
CA PHE A 426 -11.00 -1.15 5.79
C PHE A 426 -12.40 -0.69 6.25
N THR A 427 -13.29 -0.46 5.30
CA THR A 427 -14.70 -0.14 5.54
C THR A 427 -15.57 -1.20 4.87
N ALA A 428 -16.29 -1.98 5.68
CA ALA A 428 -17.20 -3.00 5.16
C ALA A 428 -18.33 -2.34 4.34
N ILE A 429 -18.56 -2.83 3.13
CA ILE A 429 -19.65 -2.32 2.28
C ILE A 429 -20.96 -2.92 2.78
N LYS A 430 -21.81 -2.13 3.43
CA LYS A 430 -23.15 -2.58 3.84
C LYS A 430 -24.11 -2.55 2.66
N VAL A 431 -24.37 -3.71 2.06
CA VAL A 431 -25.37 -3.92 1.00
C VAL A 431 -26.33 -5.04 1.39
N THR A 432 -27.44 -5.13 0.67
CA THR A 432 -28.39 -6.24 0.78
C THR A 432 -27.79 -7.48 0.11
N VAL A 433 -27.62 -8.57 0.85
CA VAL A 433 -26.99 -9.82 0.40
C VAL A 433 -28.00 -10.96 0.44
N ASP A 434 -28.12 -11.68 -0.69
CA ASP A 434 -28.90 -12.91 -0.77
C ASP A 434 -28.09 -14.08 -0.19
N VAL A 435 -28.55 -14.64 0.93
CA VAL A 435 -27.87 -15.75 1.59
C VAL A 435 -28.02 -17.06 0.80
N GLY A 436 -29.06 -17.19 -0.02
CA GLY A 436 -29.23 -18.31 -0.94
C GLY A 436 -28.12 -18.35 -2.00
N GLU A 437 -27.91 -17.24 -2.72
CA GLU A 437 -26.85 -17.14 -3.74
C GLU A 437 -25.46 -17.40 -3.14
N LEU A 438 -25.21 -16.86 -1.94
CA LEU A 438 -23.97 -17.08 -1.20
C LEU A 438 -23.74 -18.58 -0.91
N PHE A 439 -24.77 -19.28 -0.43
CA PHE A 439 -24.67 -20.71 -0.10
C PHE A 439 -24.60 -21.58 -1.36
N ASP A 440 -25.25 -21.20 -2.45
CA ASP A 440 -25.13 -21.89 -3.74
C ASP A 440 -23.72 -21.79 -4.30
N ARG A 441 -23.06 -20.63 -4.15
CA ARG A 441 -21.64 -20.48 -4.48
C ARG A 441 -20.77 -21.45 -3.66
N LEU A 442 -20.98 -21.54 -2.34
CA LEU A 442 -20.24 -22.48 -1.49
C LEU A 442 -20.47 -23.94 -1.91
N ARG A 443 -21.72 -24.33 -2.22
CA ARG A 443 -22.07 -25.67 -2.71
C ARG A 443 -21.46 -25.99 -4.07
N SER A 444 -21.17 -25.00 -4.89
CA SER A 444 -20.52 -25.21 -6.18
C SER A 444 -19.01 -25.42 -6.09
N GLU A 445 -18.35 -24.81 -5.08
CA GLU A 445 -16.88 -24.70 -5.04
C GLU A 445 -16.21 -25.75 -4.15
N PHE A 446 -16.78 -26.07 -2.98
CA PHE A 446 -16.10 -26.88 -1.96
C PHE A 446 -16.30 -28.41 -2.02
N PRO A 447 -17.38 -28.98 -2.60
CA PRO A 447 -17.55 -30.44 -2.59
C PRO A 447 -16.41 -31.22 -3.24
N THR A 448 -15.85 -30.72 -4.36
CA THR A 448 -14.73 -31.38 -5.05
C THR A 448 -13.47 -31.40 -4.18
N ARG A 449 -13.18 -30.32 -3.44
CA ARG A 449 -12.03 -30.22 -2.54
C ARG A 449 -12.21 -31.10 -1.31
N ALA A 450 -13.40 -31.08 -0.71
CA ALA A 450 -13.72 -31.96 0.44
C ALA A 450 -13.64 -33.44 0.06
N ALA A 451 -14.14 -33.82 -1.13
CA ALA A 451 -14.03 -35.19 -1.64
C ALA A 451 -12.58 -35.63 -1.88
N ALA A 452 -11.71 -34.74 -2.37
CA ALA A 452 -10.29 -35.03 -2.56
C ALA A 452 -9.57 -35.35 -1.23
N GLU A 453 -9.96 -34.68 -0.15
CA GLU A 453 -9.39 -34.87 1.19
C GLU A 453 -10.17 -35.88 2.06
N ASN A 454 -11.19 -36.55 1.51
CA ASN A 454 -12.09 -37.49 2.21
C ASN A 454 -12.84 -36.88 3.41
N VAL A 455 -13.34 -35.66 3.24
CA VAL A 455 -14.13 -34.93 4.25
C VAL A 455 -15.61 -34.92 3.84
N ASP A 456 -16.51 -35.23 4.78
CA ASP A 456 -17.96 -35.13 4.57
C ASP A 456 -18.43 -33.69 4.81
N LEU A 457 -18.74 -32.98 3.73
CA LEU A 457 -19.11 -31.56 3.77
C LEU A 457 -20.62 -31.37 3.61
N SER A 458 -21.27 -30.83 4.64
CA SER A 458 -22.68 -30.43 4.62
C SER A 458 -22.84 -28.92 4.60
N ILE A 459 -23.60 -28.38 3.63
CA ILE A 459 -23.85 -26.94 3.50
C ILE A 459 -25.37 -26.68 3.51
N THR A 460 -25.88 -26.27 4.67
CA THR A 460 -27.32 -26.11 4.92
C THR A 460 -27.68 -24.64 5.17
N ASN A 461 -28.55 -24.08 4.32
CA ASN A 461 -29.16 -22.78 4.56
C ASN A 461 -30.58 -22.99 5.12
N GLN A 462 -30.83 -22.56 6.35
CA GLN A 462 -32.14 -22.68 7.02
C GLN A 462 -32.97 -21.38 6.92
N ILE A 463 -32.41 -20.32 6.31
CA ILE A 463 -33.11 -19.06 6.11
C ILE A 463 -33.54 -18.95 4.64
N SER A 464 -34.85 -18.98 4.40
CA SER A 464 -35.43 -18.96 3.05
C SER A 464 -35.84 -17.54 2.68
N ASN A 465 -35.28 -16.99 1.59
CA ASN A 465 -35.61 -15.69 1.01
C ASN A 465 -35.32 -14.44 1.88
N GLU A 466 -34.53 -14.60 2.95
CA GLU A 466 -34.11 -13.47 3.78
C GLU A 466 -32.84 -12.84 3.25
N MET A 467 -32.87 -11.51 3.12
CA MET A 467 -31.69 -10.73 2.75
C MET A 467 -30.99 -10.23 4.03
N VAL A 468 -29.67 -10.26 4.04
CA VAL A 468 -28.87 -9.73 5.16
C VAL A 468 -28.19 -8.41 4.77
N LEU A 469 -27.98 -7.53 5.73
CA LEU A 469 -27.25 -6.28 5.51
C LEU A 469 -25.78 -6.48 5.88
N GLY A 470 -24.92 -6.59 4.87
CA GLY A 470 -23.50 -6.86 5.06
C GLY A 470 -22.71 -6.79 3.76
N ASP A 471 -21.47 -7.26 3.81
CA ASP A 471 -20.59 -7.32 2.66
C ASP A 471 -20.51 -8.78 2.18
N SER A 472 -21.15 -9.09 1.05
CA SER A 472 -21.26 -10.47 0.54
C SER A 472 -19.90 -11.13 0.37
N GLU A 473 -18.88 -10.39 -0.07
CA GLU A 473 -17.56 -10.97 -0.31
C GLU A 473 -16.79 -11.13 1.00
N ALA A 474 -16.98 -10.24 1.97
CA ALA A 474 -16.43 -10.43 3.32
C ALA A 474 -17.04 -11.65 4.02
N ILE A 475 -18.36 -11.84 3.94
CA ILE A 475 -19.06 -13.00 4.50
C ILE A 475 -18.60 -14.28 3.79
N TYR A 476 -18.55 -14.27 2.45
CA TYR A 476 -18.05 -15.39 1.66
C TYR A 476 -16.64 -15.79 2.09
N ARG A 477 -15.75 -14.80 2.25
CA ARG A 477 -14.34 -15.05 2.61
C ARG A 477 -14.15 -15.56 4.02
N ILE A 478 -14.95 -15.08 4.98
CA ILE A 478 -14.95 -15.66 6.33
C ILE A 478 -15.35 -17.13 6.22
N LEU A 479 -16.44 -17.44 5.52
CA LEU A 479 -16.90 -18.82 5.37
C LEU A 479 -15.90 -19.70 4.62
N SER A 480 -15.34 -19.24 3.50
CA SER A 480 -14.36 -19.99 2.72
C SER A 480 -13.11 -20.32 3.52
N ASN A 481 -12.57 -19.34 4.25
CA ASN A 481 -11.37 -19.55 5.07
C ASN A 481 -11.64 -20.52 6.23
N LEU A 482 -12.81 -20.44 6.85
CA LEU A 482 -13.20 -21.39 7.90
C LEU A 482 -13.41 -22.81 7.35
N ILE A 483 -14.01 -22.95 6.16
CA ILE A 483 -14.21 -24.24 5.49
C ILE A 483 -12.87 -24.86 5.08
N ILE A 484 -11.97 -24.07 4.48
CA ILE A 484 -10.64 -24.55 4.07
C ILE A 484 -9.85 -25.01 5.30
N ASN A 485 -9.85 -24.21 6.37
CA ASN A 485 -9.19 -24.60 7.61
C ASN A 485 -9.80 -25.89 8.19
N ALA A 486 -11.12 -26.04 8.15
CA ALA A 486 -11.80 -27.24 8.62
C ALA A 486 -11.47 -28.48 7.77
N ILE A 487 -11.27 -28.33 6.45
CA ILE A 487 -10.87 -29.42 5.55
C ILE A 487 -9.39 -29.79 5.75
N GLU A 488 -8.50 -28.80 5.83
CA GLU A 488 -7.04 -29.03 5.89
C GLU A 488 -6.54 -29.49 7.26
N TYR A 489 -7.17 -29.00 8.33
CA TYR A 489 -6.78 -29.31 9.72
C TYR A 489 -7.78 -30.22 10.44
N GLY A 490 -8.87 -30.60 9.77
CA GLY A 490 -9.80 -31.62 10.25
C GLY A 490 -9.19 -33.02 10.16
N ASP A 491 -9.54 -33.89 11.10
CA ASP A 491 -9.02 -35.27 11.14
C ASP A 491 -9.86 -36.20 10.24
N LYS A 492 -9.96 -35.86 8.95
CA LYS A 492 -10.72 -36.60 7.91
C LYS A 492 -12.16 -36.94 8.33
N GLY A 493 -12.89 -35.94 8.81
CA GLY A 493 -14.22 -36.09 9.40
C GLY A 493 -15.31 -35.26 8.72
N ILE A 494 -16.22 -34.72 9.52
CA ILE A 494 -17.43 -34.00 9.10
C ILE A 494 -17.24 -32.49 9.26
N VAL A 495 -17.47 -31.75 8.17
CA VAL A 495 -17.55 -30.28 8.19
C VAL A 495 -18.97 -29.87 7.88
N ALA A 496 -19.58 -29.08 8.77
CA ALA A 496 -20.93 -28.56 8.59
C ALA A 496 -20.93 -27.02 8.55
N VAL A 497 -21.57 -26.48 7.52
CA VAL A 497 -21.77 -25.04 7.30
C VAL A 497 -23.27 -24.78 7.37
N GLU A 498 -23.68 -23.92 8.31
CA GLU A 498 -25.07 -23.65 8.61
C GLU A 498 -25.35 -22.15 8.63
N CYS A 499 -26.50 -21.72 8.14
CA CYS A 499 -27.05 -20.40 8.42
C CYS A 499 -28.47 -20.53 8.97
N PHE A 500 -28.75 -19.86 10.09
CA PHE A 500 -30.05 -19.88 10.76
C PHE A 500 -30.38 -18.53 11.40
N LEU A 501 -31.67 -18.25 11.61
CA LEU A 501 -32.12 -17.04 12.31
C LEU A 501 -32.02 -17.19 13.83
N LYS A 502 -31.46 -16.19 14.50
CA LYS A 502 -31.46 -16.09 15.97
C LYS A 502 -31.58 -14.64 16.40
N ASN A 503 -32.58 -14.33 17.23
CA ASN A 503 -32.82 -12.99 17.80
C ASN A 503 -32.86 -11.87 16.73
N GLY A 504 -33.46 -12.13 15.56
CA GLY A 504 -33.57 -11.14 14.49
C GLY A 504 -32.27 -10.89 13.71
N THR A 505 -31.27 -11.74 13.86
CA THR A 505 -30.03 -11.71 13.04
C THR A 505 -29.81 -13.07 12.39
N ALA A 506 -29.16 -13.06 11.22
CA ALA A 506 -28.70 -14.28 10.56
C ALA A 506 -27.37 -14.71 11.18
N VAL A 507 -27.32 -15.95 11.68
CA VAL A 507 -26.13 -16.53 12.30
C VAL A 507 -25.52 -17.53 11.34
N PHE A 508 -24.29 -17.25 10.93
CA PHE A 508 -23.48 -18.15 10.14
C PHE A 508 -22.62 -18.98 11.08
N LYS A 509 -22.57 -20.29 10.84
CA LYS A 509 -21.87 -21.26 11.68
C LYS A 509 -21.07 -22.23 10.81
N VAL A 510 -19.82 -22.47 11.20
CA VAL A 510 -18.97 -23.53 10.63
C VAL A 510 -18.50 -24.40 11.77
N SER A 511 -18.72 -25.71 11.67
CA SER A 511 -18.27 -26.69 12.66
C SER A 511 -17.51 -27.83 12.02
N ASP A 512 -16.39 -28.20 12.63
CA ASP A 512 -15.59 -29.37 12.33
C ASP A 512 -15.53 -30.34 13.52
N ASP A 513 -15.12 -31.57 13.28
CA ASP A 513 -14.88 -32.63 14.26
C ASP A 513 -13.39 -32.94 14.46
N GLY A 514 -12.50 -32.01 14.10
CA GLY A 514 -11.05 -32.16 14.24
C GLY A 514 -10.55 -32.13 15.70
N PRO A 515 -9.24 -32.04 15.94
CA PRO A 515 -8.67 -32.08 17.30
C PRO A 515 -9.06 -30.88 18.20
N GLY A 516 -9.71 -29.86 17.62
CA GLY A 516 -10.10 -28.63 18.31
C GLY A 516 -8.93 -27.66 18.50
N LEU A 517 -9.24 -26.41 18.83
CA LEU A 517 -8.23 -25.42 19.24
C LEU A 517 -7.83 -25.68 20.69
N ALA A 518 -6.54 -25.91 20.95
CA ALA A 518 -6.04 -26.09 22.31
C ALA A 518 -6.13 -24.76 23.09
N THR A 519 -7.22 -24.51 23.82
CA THR A 519 -7.36 -23.30 24.64
C THR A 519 -7.35 -23.62 26.14
N THR A 520 -6.28 -23.19 26.81
CA THR A 520 -6.36 -22.77 28.21
C THR A 520 -7.17 -21.47 28.27
N SER A 521 -8.19 -21.41 29.15
CA SER A 521 -9.10 -20.28 29.40
C SER A 521 -10.38 -20.23 28.53
N ASN A 522 -11.50 -20.47 29.21
CA ASN A 522 -12.88 -20.48 28.69
C ASN A 522 -13.47 -19.08 28.39
N ARG A 523 -12.62 -18.05 28.22
CA ARG A 523 -13.02 -16.67 27.86
C ARG A 523 -11.87 -15.97 27.13
N ALA A 524 -11.84 -16.03 25.80
CA ALA A 524 -10.80 -15.37 25.01
C ALA A 524 -11.17 -13.92 24.67
N SER A 525 -10.36 -12.98 25.15
CA SER A 525 -10.16 -11.65 24.56
C SER A 525 -9.31 -11.78 23.29
N ASN A 526 -9.37 -10.79 22.39
CA ASN A 526 -8.64 -10.77 21.10
C ASN A 526 -7.09 -10.89 21.22
N ALA A 527 -6.54 -10.97 22.43
CA ALA A 527 -5.10 -10.95 22.68
C ALA A 527 -4.43 -12.35 22.71
N ASP A 528 -5.21 -13.43 22.85
CA ASP A 528 -4.68 -14.79 23.07
C ASP A 528 -4.91 -15.74 21.88
N ILE A 529 -4.99 -15.24 20.64
CA ILE A 529 -5.12 -16.11 19.46
C ILE A 529 -3.73 -16.69 19.13
N PRO A 530 -3.49 -18.00 19.29
CA PRO A 530 -2.21 -18.61 18.90
C PRO A 530 -2.05 -18.49 17.37
N HIS A 531 -0.80 -18.55 16.87
CA HIS A 531 -0.40 -18.35 15.48
C HIS A 531 -0.95 -19.40 14.47
N TYR A 532 -2.27 -19.65 14.45
CA TYR A 532 -2.98 -20.51 13.51
C TYR A 532 -3.25 -19.77 12.19
N GLY A 533 -2.16 -19.42 11.49
CA GLY A 533 -2.19 -18.99 10.10
C GLY A 533 -2.83 -17.61 9.79
N LEU A 534 -2.54 -17.11 8.59
CA LEU A 534 -3.09 -15.85 8.06
C LEU A 534 -4.63 -15.92 7.89
N GLY A 535 -5.19 -17.11 7.62
CA GLY A 535 -6.62 -17.26 7.32
C GLY A 535 -7.55 -16.94 8.49
N LEU A 536 -7.20 -17.35 9.72
CA LEU A 536 -8.07 -17.17 10.89
C LEU A 536 -8.04 -15.73 11.42
N SER A 537 -6.86 -15.11 11.44
CA SER A 537 -6.69 -13.69 11.81
C SER A 537 -7.51 -12.74 10.90
N ILE A 538 -7.62 -13.07 9.61
CA ILE A 538 -8.46 -12.35 8.66
C ILE A 538 -9.95 -12.52 8.97
N CYS A 539 -10.40 -13.71 9.38
CA CYS A 539 -11.81 -13.93 9.73
C CYS A 539 -12.25 -13.06 10.90
N PHE A 540 -11.43 -12.96 11.94
CA PHE A 540 -11.70 -12.08 13.08
C PHE A 540 -11.72 -10.60 12.69
N ALA A 541 -10.78 -10.18 11.84
CA ALA A 541 -10.67 -8.80 11.40
C ALA A 541 -11.85 -8.39 10.50
N LEU A 542 -12.25 -9.23 9.55
CA LEU A 542 -13.42 -9.00 8.68
C LEU A 542 -14.73 -8.96 9.47
N ALA A 543 -14.92 -9.88 10.43
CA ALA A 543 -16.09 -9.87 11.29
C ALA A 543 -16.20 -8.56 12.09
N ASN A 544 -15.10 -8.14 12.74
CA ASN A 544 -15.05 -6.87 13.48
C ASN A 544 -15.35 -5.67 12.57
N ALA A 545 -14.82 -5.64 11.36
CA ALA A 545 -15.08 -4.57 10.40
C ALA A 545 -16.54 -4.48 9.93
N MET A 546 -17.25 -5.61 9.88
CA MET A 546 -18.70 -5.65 9.65
C MET A 546 -19.52 -5.24 10.88
N GLY A 547 -18.88 -4.91 12.00
CA GLY A 547 -19.55 -4.68 13.29
C GLY A 547 -20.10 -5.96 13.92
N SER A 548 -19.64 -7.12 13.46
CA SER A 548 -19.99 -8.44 13.95
C SER A 548 -18.88 -8.98 14.86
N LYS A 549 -19.20 -9.93 15.74
CA LYS A 549 -18.18 -10.64 16.52
C LYS A 549 -18.09 -12.09 16.08
N LEU A 550 -16.93 -12.51 15.61
CA LEU A 550 -16.63 -13.92 15.38
C LEU A 550 -16.34 -14.58 16.73
N ASN A 551 -17.16 -15.54 17.11
CA ASN A 551 -16.99 -16.36 18.31
C ASN A 551 -16.53 -17.75 17.90
N TYR A 552 -15.78 -18.40 18.78
CA TYR A 552 -15.43 -19.80 18.63
C TYR A 552 -15.54 -20.53 19.95
N HIS A 553 -15.78 -21.83 19.90
CA HIS A 553 -15.61 -22.71 21.04
C HIS A 553 -15.22 -24.12 20.56
N SER A 554 -14.42 -24.83 21.35
CA SER A 554 -14.10 -26.23 21.12
C SER A 554 -14.86 -27.09 22.13
N PRO A 555 -15.85 -27.90 21.69
CA PRO A 555 -16.58 -28.80 22.58
C PRO A 555 -15.66 -29.84 23.23
N GLU A 556 -16.03 -30.34 24.42
CA GLU A 556 -15.28 -31.40 25.12
C GLU A 556 -15.12 -32.70 24.32
N LYS A 557 -16.00 -32.92 23.33
CA LYS A 557 -16.01 -34.09 22.45
C LYS A 557 -15.08 -33.97 21.23
N GLY A 558 -14.28 -32.91 21.14
CA GLY A 558 -13.48 -32.58 19.95
C GLY A 558 -14.18 -31.59 19.02
N GLY A 559 -13.42 -31.05 18.07
CA GLY A 559 -13.87 -30.12 17.04
C GLY A 559 -13.75 -28.63 17.39
N THR A 560 -14.03 -27.78 16.42
CA THR A 560 -14.16 -26.33 16.61
C THR A 560 -15.47 -25.85 15.99
N ILE A 561 -16.18 -24.96 16.71
CA ILE A 561 -17.36 -24.29 16.19
C ILE A 561 -17.10 -22.81 16.12
N PHE A 562 -17.10 -22.25 14.92
CA PHE A 562 -17.05 -20.81 14.66
C PHE A 562 -18.45 -20.28 14.34
N ASN A 563 -18.78 -19.10 14.86
CA ASN A 563 -20.03 -18.41 14.49
C ASN A 563 -19.92 -16.89 14.52
N PHE A 564 -20.65 -16.23 13.63
CA PHE A 564 -20.83 -14.77 13.62
C PHE A 564 -22.24 -14.41 13.15
N SER A 565 -22.71 -13.22 13.54
CA SER A 565 -24.08 -12.77 13.29
C SER A 565 -24.12 -11.50 12.45
N VAL A 566 -24.99 -11.46 11.44
CA VAL A 566 -25.21 -10.30 10.55
C VAL A 566 -26.68 -9.87 10.65
N PRO A 567 -27.00 -8.56 10.69
CA PRO A 567 -28.37 -8.08 10.74
C PRO A 567 -29.15 -8.40 9.45
N LEU A 568 -30.46 -8.60 9.57
CA LEU A 568 -31.35 -8.70 8.40
C LEU A 568 -31.50 -7.34 7.72
N ALA A 569 -31.62 -7.35 6.40
CA ALA A 569 -31.98 -6.16 5.63
C ALA A 569 -33.50 -5.94 5.73
N GLU A 570 -33.93 -4.69 5.87
CA GLU A 570 -35.35 -4.35 5.80
C GLU A 570 -35.86 -4.64 4.37
N GLN A 571 -36.92 -5.45 4.25
CA GLN A 571 -37.53 -5.79 2.96
C GLN A 571 -38.05 -4.53 2.27
N THR A 572 -37.30 -4.02 1.30
CA THR A 572 -37.87 -3.17 0.25
C THR A 572 -38.06 -4.08 -0.96
N ALA A 573 -39.32 -4.33 -1.31
CA ALA A 573 -39.70 -5.22 -2.40
C ALA A 573 -39.02 -4.82 -3.72
N LEU A 574 -38.08 -5.63 -4.20
CA LEU A 574 -37.56 -5.55 -5.56
C LEU A 574 -37.58 -6.94 -6.20
N SER A 575 -38.10 -6.95 -7.42
CA SER A 575 -38.66 -8.05 -8.15
C SER A 575 -37.66 -9.13 -8.58
N SER A 576 -38.13 -10.37 -8.58
CA SER A 576 -37.49 -11.57 -9.15
C SER A 576 -36.99 -11.35 -10.59
N SER A 577 -35.72 -11.63 -10.84
CA SER A 577 -35.14 -11.73 -12.19
C SER A 577 -35.31 -13.17 -12.74
N PRO A 578 -35.62 -13.36 -14.03
CA PRO A 578 -35.89 -14.69 -14.58
C PRO A 578 -34.62 -15.48 -14.90
N SER A 579 -34.73 -16.80 -14.73
CA SER A 579 -33.72 -17.83 -15.07
C SER A 579 -33.30 -17.77 -16.55
N ILE A 580 -31.99 -17.84 -16.82
CA ILE A 580 -31.40 -17.78 -18.17
C ILE A 580 -30.84 -19.16 -18.57
N GLU A 581 -31.37 -19.72 -19.67
CA GLU A 581 -30.83 -20.86 -20.43
C GLU A 581 -29.40 -20.61 -20.98
N PRO A 582 -28.60 -21.66 -21.25
CA PRO A 582 -27.19 -21.50 -21.63
C PRO A 582 -27.01 -20.93 -23.04
N PRO A 583 -26.21 -19.86 -23.26
CA PRO A 583 -26.10 -19.24 -24.58
C PRO A 583 -24.78 -19.46 -25.33
N ARG A 584 -24.92 -19.53 -26.66
CA ARG A 584 -23.89 -19.64 -27.71
C ARG A 584 -22.76 -18.59 -27.60
N HIS A 585 -21.57 -18.97 -28.07
CA HIS A 585 -20.25 -18.38 -27.74
C HIS A 585 -19.79 -17.12 -28.54
N SER A 586 -20.62 -16.38 -29.29
CA SER A 586 -20.11 -15.33 -30.20
C SER A 586 -20.41 -13.89 -29.76
N LEU A 587 -19.40 -13.01 -29.83
CA LEU A 587 -19.43 -11.54 -29.64
C LEU A 587 -19.45 -10.77 -30.99
N SER A 588 -19.79 -11.44 -32.09
CA SER A 588 -19.68 -10.89 -33.45
C SER A 588 -20.43 -9.56 -33.63
N GLY A 589 -19.72 -8.53 -34.11
CA GLY A 589 -20.30 -7.23 -34.49
C GLY A 589 -20.34 -6.17 -33.38
N LEU A 590 -19.82 -6.46 -32.19
CA LEU A 590 -19.74 -5.49 -31.09
C LEU A 590 -18.47 -4.65 -31.15
N ASN A 591 -18.59 -3.33 -31.11
CA ASN A 591 -17.46 -2.42 -30.94
C ASN A 591 -17.16 -2.23 -29.45
N ILE A 592 -15.92 -2.48 -29.06
CA ILE A 592 -15.46 -2.40 -27.66
C ILE A 592 -14.28 -1.44 -27.60
N ILE A 593 -14.35 -0.44 -26.74
CA ILE A 593 -13.19 0.42 -26.42
C ILE A 593 -12.62 -0.06 -25.08
N LEU A 594 -11.34 -0.43 -25.07
CA LEU A 594 -10.65 -0.94 -23.89
C LEU A 594 -9.63 0.10 -23.37
N LEU A 595 -9.75 0.51 -22.11
CA LEU A 595 -8.80 1.36 -21.40
C LEU A 595 -8.10 0.57 -20.28
N GLU A 596 -6.82 0.29 -20.47
CA GLU A 596 -5.98 -0.43 -19.52
C GLU A 596 -4.55 0.12 -19.64
N ASP A 597 -3.92 0.43 -18.50
CA ASP A 597 -2.57 1.02 -18.46
C ASP A 597 -1.46 -0.04 -18.63
N ASN A 598 -1.74 -1.27 -18.24
CA ASN A 598 -0.82 -2.39 -18.37
C ASN A 598 -0.87 -3.01 -19.78
N ALA A 599 0.15 -2.73 -20.58
CA ALA A 599 0.25 -3.19 -21.98
C ALA A 599 0.10 -4.71 -22.17
N THR A 600 0.54 -5.53 -21.21
CA THR A 600 0.39 -6.99 -21.26
C THR A 600 -1.07 -7.38 -21.04
N VAL A 601 -1.75 -6.80 -20.04
CA VAL A 601 -3.18 -7.03 -19.80
C VAL A 601 -4.01 -6.52 -20.99
N THR A 602 -3.65 -5.36 -21.56
CA THR A 602 -4.30 -4.81 -22.74
C THR A 602 -4.22 -5.77 -23.93
N SER A 603 -3.04 -6.27 -24.27
CA SER A 603 -2.85 -7.12 -25.46
C SER A 603 -3.55 -8.47 -25.31
N ILE A 604 -3.51 -9.07 -24.12
CA ILE A 604 -4.20 -10.34 -23.83
C ILE A 604 -5.72 -10.15 -23.92
N THR A 605 -6.25 -9.12 -23.25
CA THR A 605 -7.70 -8.86 -23.21
C THR A 605 -8.24 -8.53 -24.59
N GLN A 606 -7.50 -7.70 -25.35
CA GLN A 606 -7.84 -7.39 -26.73
C GLN A 606 -7.90 -8.64 -27.60
N SER A 607 -6.82 -9.43 -27.61
CA SER A 607 -6.72 -10.64 -28.44
C SER A 607 -7.84 -11.65 -28.15
N GLN A 608 -8.23 -11.81 -26.88
CA GLN A 608 -9.28 -12.77 -26.52
C GLN A 608 -10.70 -12.27 -26.83
N LEU A 609 -10.97 -10.97 -26.66
CA LEU A 609 -12.24 -10.39 -27.06
C LEU A 609 -12.40 -10.41 -28.60
N GLU A 610 -11.32 -10.18 -29.33
CA GLU A 610 -11.28 -10.33 -30.80
C GLU A 610 -11.48 -11.80 -31.23
N ALA A 611 -10.86 -12.76 -30.54
CA ALA A 611 -11.05 -14.19 -30.81
C ALA A 611 -12.50 -14.66 -30.60
N LEU A 612 -13.25 -13.98 -29.74
CA LEU A 612 -14.69 -14.20 -29.54
C LEU A 612 -15.57 -13.46 -30.56
N GLY A 613 -14.99 -12.63 -31.43
CA GLY A 613 -15.66 -11.92 -32.53
C GLY A 613 -15.93 -10.44 -32.28
N GLY A 614 -15.46 -9.86 -31.17
CA GLY A 614 -15.59 -8.42 -30.91
C GLY A 614 -14.59 -7.58 -31.72
N ASN A 615 -14.97 -6.35 -32.07
CA ASN A 615 -14.08 -5.36 -32.66
C ASN A 615 -13.53 -4.44 -31.56
N VAL A 616 -12.27 -4.64 -31.16
CA VAL A 616 -11.71 -4.02 -29.97
C VAL A 616 -10.73 -2.91 -30.33
N THR A 617 -10.95 -1.69 -29.83
CA THR A 617 -9.99 -0.58 -29.93
C THR A 617 -9.38 -0.33 -28.56
N ALA A 618 -8.10 -0.65 -28.41
CA ALA A 618 -7.37 -0.47 -27.15
C ALA A 618 -6.74 0.93 -27.05
N ALA A 619 -6.76 1.49 -25.85
CA ALA A 619 -6.15 2.76 -25.50
C ALA A 619 -5.44 2.65 -24.14
N LYS A 620 -4.31 3.35 -24.00
CA LYS A 620 -3.46 3.30 -22.80
C LYS A 620 -3.65 4.51 -21.89
N SER A 621 -4.40 5.51 -22.33
CA SER A 621 -4.65 6.71 -21.55
C SER A 621 -6.03 7.31 -21.86
N ILE A 622 -6.56 8.07 -20.90
CA ILE A 622 -7.81 8.82 -21.06
C ILE A 622 -7.75 9.76 -22.29
N LYS A 623 -6.58 10.34 -22.58
CA LYS A 623 -6.37 11.23 -23.73
C LYS A 623 -6.53 10.49 -25.06
N GLU A 624 -6.03 9.25 -25.14
CA GLU A 624 -6.22 8.39 -26.32
C GLU A 624 -7.66 7.98 -26.49
N VAL A 625 -8.34 7.58 -25.41
CA VAL A 625 -9.77 7.24 -25.44
C VAL A 625 -10.61 8.42 -25.93
N LYS A 626 -10.34 9.65 -25.45
CA LYS A 626 -11.04 10.86 -25.93
C LYS A 626 -10.89 11.06 -27.44
N ARG A 627 -9.74 10.71 -28.02
CA ARG A 627 -9.51 10.78 -29.47
C ARG A 627 -10.27 9.67 -30.21
N VAL A 628 -10.15 8.42 -29.74
CA VAL A 628 -10.84 7.26 -30.34
C VAL A 628 -12.36 7.46 -30.34
N ILE A 629 -12.91 8.00 -29.25
CA ILE A 629 -14.34 8.27 -29.13
C ILE A 629 -14.79 9.39 -30.08
N ALA A 630 -13.96 10.41 -30.32
CA ALA A 630 -14.30 11.49 -31.23
C ALA A 630 -14.43 11.00 -32.69
N ASP A 631 -13.68 9.96 -33.04
CA ASP A 631 -13.65 9.37 -34.39
C ASP A 631 -14.61 8.17 -34.54
N HIS A 632 -15.31 7.76 -33.47
CA HIS A 632 -16.25 6.63 -33.48
C HIS A 632 -17.68 7.11 -33.74
N GLU A 633 -18.28 6.68 -34.86
CA GLU A 633 -19.66 7.02 -35.25
C GLU A 633 -20.70 5.95 -34.89
N THR A 634 -20.25 4.81 -34.34
CA THR A 634 -21.10 3.64 -34.05
C THR A 634 -21.17 3.35 -32.56
N PRO A 635 -22.27 2.75 -32.07
CA PRO A 635 -22.40 2.40 -30.66
C PRO A 635 -21.29 1.46 -30.18
N PHE A 636 -20.77 1.71 -28.99
CA PHE A 636 -19.66 0.92 -28.42
C PHE A 636 -19.88 0.63 -26.93
N LEU A 637 -19.28 -0.46 -26.47
CA LEU A 637 -19.12 -0.78 -25.05
C LEU A 637 -17.76 -0.29 -24.56
N PHE A 638 -17.72 0.40 -23.42
CA PHE A 638 -16.47 0.84 -22.83
C PHE A 638 -16.04 -0.09 -21.69
N ILE A 639 -14.84 -0.64 -21.77
CA ILE A 639 -14.25 -1.48 -20.73
C ILE A 639 -13.03 -0.72 -20.19
N THR A 640 -12.95 -0.52 -18.89
CA THR A 640 -11.86 0.25 -18.29
C THR A 640 -11.40 -0.32 -16.96
N ASP A 641 -10.11 -0.18 -16.65
CA ASP A 641 -9.66 -0.26 -15.25
C ASP A 641 -10.13 0.99 -14.48
N PHE A 642 -10.44 0.81 -13.20
CA PHE A 642 -10.76 1.89 -12.27
C PHE A 642 -9.53 2.70 -11.87
N ASP A 643 -8.42 1.99 -11.61
CA ASP A 643 -7.15 2.58 -11.15
C ASP A 643 -6.13 2.48 -12.28
N LEU A 644 -5.81 3.60 -12.92
CA LEU A 644 -4.84 3.65 -14.04
C LEU A 644 -3.40 3.91 -13.56
N GLY A 645 -3.15 3.68 -12.26
CA GLY A 645 -1.89 3.97 -11.62
C GLY A 645 -1.62 5.47 -11.43
N ARG A 646 -0.55 5.78 -10.69
CA ARG A 646 -0.08 7.15 -10.39
C ARG A 646 -1.12 8.08 -9.75
N GLY A 647 -2.15 7.53 -9.11
CA GLY A 647 -3.22 8.28 -8.44
C GLY A 647 -4.34 8.77 -9.37
N ASN A 648 -4.34 8.36 -10.65
CA ASN A 648 -5.40 8.69 -11.59
C ASN A 648 -6.51 7.63 -11.56
N THR A 649 -7.75 8.07 -11.36
CA THR A 649 -8.94 7.19 -11.44
C THR A 649 -9.74 7.50 -12.70
N THR A 650 -10.48 6.51 -13.18
CA THR A 650 -11.39 6.71 -14.33
C THR A 650 -12.75 7.26 -13.93
N SER A 651 -12.96 7.56 -12.64
CA SER A 651 -14.26 8.00 -12.09
C SER A 651 -14.82 9.27 -12.74
N ASP A 652 -14.03 10.34 -12.76
CA ASP A 652 -14.44 11.62 -13.37
C ASP A 652 -14.69 11.46 -14.87
N PHE A 653 -13.85 10.65 -15.54
CA PHE A 653 -13.93 10.46 -16.98
C PHE A 653 -15.13 9.62 -17.40
N VAL A 654 -15.41 8.51 -16.72
CA VAL A 654 -16.59 7.66 -16.98
C VAL A 654 -17.88 8.45 -16.73
N THR A 655 -17.92 9.23 -15.65
CA THR A 655 -19.07 10.09 -15.35
C THR A 655 -19.28 11.16 -16.42
N GLU A 656 -18.19 11.80 -16.90
CA GLU A 656 -18.22 12.72 -18.04
C GLU A 656 -18.75 12.02 -19.30
N LEU A 657 -18.27 10.82 -19.62
CA LEU A 657 -18.65 10.05 -20.81
C LEU A 657 -20.13 9.66 -20.81
N LEU A 658 -20.63 9.17 -19.67
CA LEU A 658 -22.03 8.75 -19.52
C LEU A 658 -23.02 9.91 -19.64
N SER A 659 -22.58 11.14 -19.34
CA SER A 659 -23.40 12.35 -19.46
C SER A 659 -23.39 12.96 -20.86
N LYS A 660 -22.28 12.85 -21.59
CA LYS A 660 -22.07 13.55 -22.88
C LYS A 660 -22.20 12.67 -24.11
N ASN A 661 -22.06 11.35 -23.99
CA ASN A 661 -21.98 10.46 -25.15
C ASN A 661 -23.16 9.49 -25.24
N GLN A 662 -24.08 9.77 -26.18
CA GLN A 662 -25.25 8.94 -26.43
C GLN A 662 -24.93 7.64 -27.17
N GLN A 663 -23.73 7.50 -27.75
CA GLN A 663 -23.32 6.29 -28.47
C GLN A 663 -22.74 5.21 -27.54
N MET A 664 -22.40 5.55 -26.30
CA MET A 664 -21.97 4.56 -25.33
C MET A 664 -23.14 3.66 -24.90
N GLN A 665 -23.01 2.37 -25.14
CA GLN A 665 -24.04 1.39 -24.77
C GLN A 665 -24.01 1.02 -23.28
N GLY A 666 -22.81 1.02 -22.69
CA GLY A 666 -22.58 0.72 -21.28
C GLY A 666 -21.09 0.78 -20.95
N VAL A 667 -20.80 0.63 -19.66
CA VAL A 667 -19.45 0.64 -19.10
C VAL A 667 -19.23 -0.61 -18.25
N ILE A 668 -18.09 -1.28 -18.46
CA ILE A 668 -17.57 -2.30 -17.55
C ILE A 668 -16.32 -1.72 -16.89
N VAL A 669 -16.38 -1.56 -15.57
CA VAL A 669 -15.25 -1.10 -14.75
C VAL A 669 -14.64 -2.29 -14.06
N ALA A 670 -13.41 -2.62 -14.43
CA ALA A 670 -12.60 -3.56 -13.68
C ALA A 670 -11.98 -2.83 -12.47
N THR A 671 -12.03 -3.41 -11.28
CA THR A 671 -11.41 -2.82 -10.08
C THR A 671 -10.91 -3.89 -9.13
N ALA A 672 -9.93 -3.57 -8.30
CA ALA A 672 -9.49 -4.43 -7.21
C ALA A 672 -10.00 -3.97 -5.83
N SER A 673 -10.84 -2.93 -5.78
CA SER A 673 -11.46 -2.45 -4.53
C SER A 673 -12.80 -1.79 -4.84
N PRO A 674 -13.89 -2.57 -4.90
CA PRO A 674 -15.24 -2.07 -5.15
C PRO A 674 -15.68 -0.96 -4.18
N ALA A 675 -15.09 -0.90 -2.99
CA ALA A 675 -15.33 0.14 -1.98
C ALA A 675 -14.91 1.55 -2.42
N ARG A 676 -13.98 1.69 -3.38
CA ARG A 676 -13.52 3.00 -3.88
C ARG A 676 -14.42 3.57 -4.98
N LEU A 677 -15.42 2.81 -5.43
CA LEU A 677 -16.31 3.24 -6.49
C LEU A 677 -17.31 4.29 -5.98
N PRO A 678 -17.68 5.29 -6.79
CA PRO A 678 -18.75 6.22 -6.47
C PRO A 678 -20.06 5.46 -6.15
N ASN A 679 -20.78 5.87 -5.09
CA ASN A 679 -22.03 5.20 -4.71
C ASN A 679 -23.09 5.28 -5.83
N ASP A 680 -23.10 6.39 -6.57
CA ASP A 680 -24.04 6.62 -7.68
C ASP A 680 -23.87 5.60 -8.81
N TRP A 681 -22.68 5.01 -8.95
CA TRP A 681 -22.40 3.98 -9.94
C TRP A 681 -23.02 2.62 -9.61
N LYS A 682 -23.34 2.37 -8.34
CA LYS A 682 -24.00 1.12 -7.93
C LYS A 682 -25.47 1.07 -8.35
N VAL A 683 -26.03 2.21 -8.75
CA VAL A 683 -27.45 2.36 -9.07
C VAL A 683 -27.68 2.66 -10.56
N ASP A 684 -26.66 3.09 -11.30
CA ASP A 684 -26.77 3.33 -12.75
C ASP A 684 -26.74 1.99 -13.51
N PRO A 685 -27.83 1.62 -14.22
CA PRO A 685 -27.92 0.34 -14.92
C PRO A 685 -26.97 0.22 -16.12
N ARG A 686 -26.25 1.28 -16.50
CA ARG A 686 -25.24 1.28 -17.58
C ARG A 686 -23.84 0.94 -17.07
N ILE A 687 -23.60 0.96 -15.76
CA ILE A 687 -22.28 0.67 -15.17
C ILE A 687 -22.30 -0.72 -14.55
N HIS A 688 -21.36 -1.56 -14.98
CA HIS A 688 -21.12 -2.86 -14.38
C HIS A 688 -19.71 -2.94 -13.82
N VAL A 689 -19.58 -3.50 -12.63
CA VAL A 689 -18.31 -3.60 -11.93
C VAL A 689 -17.83 -5.04 -11.99
N MET A 690 -16.55 -5.24 -12.32
CA MET A 690 -15.90 -6.53 -12.29
C MET A 690 -14.68 -6.49 -11.38
N GLU A 691 -14.58 -7.45 -10.46
CA GLU A 691 -13.47 -7.50 -9.52
C GLU A 691 -12.27 -8.28 -10.08
N LYS A 692 -11.07 -7.68 -10.01
CA LYS A 692 -9.80 -8.32 -10.41
C LYS A 692 -9.26 -9.21 -9.27
N PRO A 693 -8.71 -10.41 -9.55
CA PRO A 693 -8.56 -11.01 -10.87
C PRO A 693 -9.84 -11.74 -11.35
N PHE A 694 -10.12 -11.64 -12.64
CA PHE A 694 -11.24 -12.34 -13.29
C PHE A 694 -10.78 -13.12 -14.53
N MET A 695 -11.55 -14.12 -14.92
CA MET A 695 -11.35 -14.91 -16.14
C MET A 695 -12.05 -14.27 -17.33
N ILE A 696 -11.51 -14.45 -18.54
CA ILE A 696 -12.08 -13.87 -19.76
C ILE A 696 -13.52 -14.34 -20.04
N ASN A 697 -13.86 -15.59 -19.71
CA ASN A 697 -15.20 -16.12 -19.89
C ASN A 697 -16.25 -15.33 -19.08
N ARG A 698 -15.86 -14.81 -17.91
CA ARG A 698 -16.72 -13.96 -17.07
C ARG A 698 -16.91 -12.60 -17.72
N LEU A 699 -15.83 -11.98 -18.22
CA LEU A 699 -15.90 -10.72 -18.97
C LEU A 699 -16.79 -10.86 -20.21
N ALA A 700 -16.56 -11.89 -21.03
CA ALA A 700 -17.33 -12.15 -22.23
C ALA A 700 -18.82 -12.44 -21.95
N SER A 701 -19.13 -13.06 -20.81
CA SER A 701 -20.53 -13.31 -20.40
C SER A 701 -21.23 -12.03 -19.98
N LEU A 702 -20.52 -11.12 -19.28
CA LEU A 702 -21.06 -9.82 -18.91
C LEU A 702 -21.26 -8.90 -20.12
N VAL A 703 -20.29 -8.87 -21.04
CA VAL A 703 -20.41 -8.17 -22.33
C VAL A 703 -21.66 -8.66 -23.08
N ARG A 704 -21.90 -9.97 -23.14
CA ARG A 704 -23.11 -10.56 -23.76
C ARG A 704 -24.40 -10.16 -23.06
N PHE A 705 -24.43 -10.21 -21.73
CA PHE A 705 -25.59 -9.83 -20.93
C PHE A 705 -26.01 -8.38 -21.23
N LEU A 706 -25.03 -7.48 -21.27
CA LEU A 706 -25.24 -6.07 -21.58
C LEU A 706 -25.80 -5.82 -22.99
N CYS A 707 -25.40 -6.64 -23.95
CA CYS A 707 -25.88 -6.54 -25.32
C CYS A 707 -27.22 -7.28 -25.58
N ARG A 708 -27.69 -8.13 -24.65
CA ARG A 708 -28.93 -8.93 -24.77
C ARG A 708 -30.18 -8.27 -24.16
N ASN A 709 -30.01 -7.46 -23.12
CA ASN A 709 -31.12 -6.81 -22.41
C ASN A 709 -31.58 -5.51 -23.08
N ARG A 710 -31.46 -5.41 -24.41
CA ARG A 710 -31.97 -4.29 -25.22
C ARG A 710 -32.61 -4.78 -26.50
#